data_AF-A0A2B4SHE4-F1
#
_entry.id   AF-A0A2B4SHE4-F1
#
_cell.length_a   1.000
_cell.length_b   1.000
_cell.length_c   1.000
_cell.angle_alpha   90.00
_cell.angle_beta   90.00
_cell.angle_gamma   90.00
#
_symmetry.space_group_name_H-M   'P 1'
#
loop_
_entity.id
_entity.type
_entity.pdbx_description
1 polymer ?
#
loop_
_entity_poly.entity_id
_entity_poly.type
_entity_poly.pdbx_seq_one_letter_code
_entity_poly.pdbx_strand_id
1 'polypeptide(L)'
;MCILFLYLCKEPNPDRYHLIIASNRDEFYFRPTASAKFWEEYPNIVAAVVQKTTFDSKNKWWKEKVQEIQQLADRNDTRGFFSATNAIYGPSTYGQAPLKSKDGSAILKSNEDIKSRWKEHFDELLNQTVTFDPDAINGIPKQPVDNSLCKEPTIEELEEAIKTMKNNKAAGPDELPADLRDSTIVTIYKSKGDRSECGNYHGITLLSTAGKLQEKCREQYQPLYMAFMNLTKAFDSVSRELLWDILTKCGCPYKYICILRLLHDDMRATVKIGNEQSDPFQVKSGVKQGCVIAPTLLSMFISTLTQIIKDDLPQALSDNHLQQILTAFNLAYMKLGLTVNTKKTQVIYQPPPNAANLSQPTIVLGETVLEYVDHFPYLGSHLSSRVNLYDEIQHCLKCAGTAFGHLKRRVFLDHDIRTDTKIPVYKVVVLPTLLYALETWTAYRRHLKTLEKFHQRCLQSILKISWDDRRTNVSVLKDANVSSIEALIIKSQLRWSGHVVQMSEEQLLKQVFYSQLKEGLRKRGGMDLEPGKIGGTWLGMTTDGKFGAVTNYRQAPKFIDSKARGRGQLVPDFLKGNADVESYLEAVSSEGDKYNGFNLLVGNLSQTGETKIGWYCNIEGKQVTVLEPGIHVLSNRVLNCLWPKMAYGREKFSEIVEGTFSKEELVDKLMGLLNVRQRHFSCGDVESLWGPQDEGGNENVINACQAIFVNCKEVKYGTRTNTVLLVDAHGHATYVERTMDQNASDPDEAEWKVSTYEFDIFEQTGDCADNKSLKEILSNGT
;
A
#
# COMPACT_ATOMS: atom_id res chain seq x y z
N MET A 1 37.39 1.68 -7.68
CA MET A 1 37.96 1.78 -6.32
C MET A 1 37.82 3.18 -5.77
N CYS A 2 36.84 3.33 -4.86
CA CYS A 2 36.44 4.55 -4.17
C CYS A 2 37.61 5.41 -3.67
N ILE A 3 37.38 6.71 -3.55
CA ILE A 3 38.33 7.66 -2.96
C ILE A 3 37.56 8.73 -2.20
N LEU A 4 38.12 9.21 -1.10
CA LEU A 4 37.58 10.24 -0.21
C LEU A 4 38.73 11.19 0.15
N PHE A 5 38.52 12.47 -0.13
CA PHE A 5 39.33 13.59 0.31
C PHE A 5 38.64 14.23 1.53
N LEU A 6 39.43 14.62 2.53
CA LEU A 6 38.97 15.27 3.75
C LEU A 6 39.91 16.41 4.09
N TYR A 7 39.36 17.57 4.43
CA TYR A 7 40.07 18.67 5.07
C TYR A 7 39.38 18.99 6.40
N LEU A 8 40.13 18.96 7.49
CA LEU A 8 39.73 19.44 8.81
C LEU A 8 40.48 20.73 9.10
N CYS A 9 39.77 21.82 9.41
CA CYS A 9 40.41 23.09 9.77
C CYS A 9 41.07 22.99 11.15
N LYS A 10 42.18 23.72 11.34
CA LYS A 10 42.97 23.67 12.59
C LYS A 10 42.39 24.55 13.71
N GLU A 11 41.83 25.68 13.35
CA GLU A 11 41.23 26.67 14.24
C GLU A 11 39.96 27.22 13.56
N PRO A 12 38.84 27.43 14.27
CA PRO A 12 37.63 27.99 13.66
C PRO A 12 37.89 29.38 13.08
N ASN A 13 37.67 29.54 11.78
CA ASN A 13 37.89 30.79 11.07
C ASN A 13 36.65 31.09 10.21
N PRO A 14 35.96 32.24 10.40
CA PRO A 14 34.70 32.55 9.70
C PRO A 14 34.84 32.63 8.17
N ASP A 15 36.04 32.88 7.66
CA ASP A 15 36.32 32.94 6.22
C ASP A 15 36.70 31.56 5.62
N ARG A 16 36.56 30.47 6.39
CA ARG A 16 36.93 29.10 5.97
C ARG A 16 35.91 28.05 6.40
N TYR A 17 35.86 26.96 5.64
CA TYR A 17 35.10 25.77 6.02
C TYR A 17 35.83 24.99 7.12
N HIS A 18 35.07 24.56 8.13
CA HIS A 18 35.53 23.76 9.25
C HIS A 18 35.82 22.31 8.85
N LEU A 19 34.95 21.73 8.01
CA LEU A 19 35.12 20.43 7.38
C LEU A 19 34.80 20.52 5.88
N ILE A 20 35.64 19.91 5.04
CA ILE A 20 35.33 19.61 3.64
C ILE A 20 35.57 18.12 3.40
N ILE A 21 34.58 17.40 2.88
CA ILE A 21 34.71 16.02 2.40
C ILE A 21 34.28 15.96 0.94
N ALA A 22 35.08 15.32 0.08
CA ALA A 22 34.75 15.05 -1.32
C ALA A 22 35.03 13.58 -1.64
N SER A 23 34.05 12.80 -2.12
CA SER A 23 34.15 11.35 -2.22
C SER A 23 33.50 10.76 -3.47
N ASN A 24 34.15 9.76 -4.06
CA ASN A 24 33.62 8.87 -5.08
C ASN A 24 33.33 7.49 -4.51
N ARG A 25 32.12 6.97 -4.75
CA ARG A 25 31.82 5.54 -4.61
C ARG A 25 31.82 4.86 -5.96
N ASP A 26 32.59 3.77 -6.04
CA ASP A 26 32.70 2.94 -7.23
C ASP A 26 32.08 1.56 -7.01
N GLU A 27 31.21 1.16 -7.93
CA GLU A 27 30.30 0.03 -7.78
C GLU A 27 29.95 -0.58 -9.14
N PHE A 28 29.45 -1.81 -9.15
CA PHE A 28 28.92 -2.41 -10.39
C PHE A 28 27.67 -1.67 -10.89
N TYR A 29 27.60 -1.39 -12.19
CA TYR A 29 26.50 -0.62 -12.81
C TYR A 29 25.15 -1.35 -12.72
N PHE A 30 25.15 -2.67 -12.57
CA PHE A 30 23.94 -3.47 -12.33
C PHE A 30 23.47 -3.50 -10.86
N ARG A 31 24.22 -2.94 -9.89
CA ARG A 31 23.83 -2.94 -8.47
C ARG A 31 22.92 -1.74 -8.16
N PRO A 32 21.65 -1.94 -7.73
CA PRO A 32 20.73 -0.84 -7.48
C PRO A 32 21.22 0.04 -6.33
N THR A 33 21.23 1.37 -6.56
CA THR A 33 21.70 2.37 -5.59
C THR A 33 20.71 3.54 -5.54
N ALA A 34 20.27 3.94 -4.34
CA ALA A 34 19.44 5.11 -4.14
C ALA A 34 20.31 6.34 -3.80
N SER A 35 19.87 7.54 -4.18
CA SER A 35 20.46 8.79 -3.70
C SER A 35 20.22 8.98 -2.20
N ALA A 36 21.06 9.79 -1.55
CA ALA A 36 20.83 10.31 -0.21
C ALA A 36 19.42 10.93 -0.02
N LYS A 37 18.89 10.81 1.21
CA LYS A 37 17.68 11.47 1.71
C LYS A 37 17.70 11.51 3.25
N PHE A 38 16.92 12.40 3.85
CA PHE A 38 16.64 12.37 5.30
C PHE A 38 15.91 11.06 5.71
N TRP A 39 16.10 10.65 6.97
CA TRP A 39 15.65 9.36 7.48
C TRP A 39 14.27 9.47 8.14
N GLU A 40 13.36 8.56 7.79
CA GLU A 40 11.96 8.58 8.26
C GLU A 40 11.78 8.24 9.76
N GLU A 41 12.84 7.79 10.42
CA GLU A 41 12.89 7.49 11.85
C GLU A 41 13.37 8.69 12.72
N TYR A 42 13.95 9.75 12.13
CA TYR A 42 14.61 10.87 12.84
C TYR A 42 14.23 12.25 12.22
N PRO A 43 13.18 12.94 12.72
CA PRO A 43 12.42 13.92 11.94
C PRO A 43 12.70 15.42 12.25
N ASN A 44 13.97 15.85 12.25
CA ASN A 44 14.41 17.13 12.84
C ASN A 44 14.11 18.42 12.01
N ILE A 45 12.97 18.53 11.29
CA ILE A 45 12.73 19.58 10.25
C ILE A 45 11.26 20.10 10.20
N VAL A 46 10.98 21.42 10.39
CA VAL A 46 9.62 21.97 10.70
C VAL A 46 9.26 23.35 10.00
N ALA A 47 8.01 23.85 10.16
CA ALA A 47 7.34 25.06 9.60
C ALA A 47 5.89 25.25 10.19
N ALA A 48 5.19 26.41 10.08
CA ALA A 48 3.95 26.76 10.84
C ALA A 48 2.77 27.51 10.10
N VAL A 49 1.54 27.57 10.70
CA VAL A 49 0.24 28.06 10.10
C VAL A 49 -0.86 28.44 11.16
N VAL A 50 -1.70 29.52 11.03
CA VAL A 50 -3.11 29.65 11.61
C VAL A 50 -3.91 30.96 11.26
N GLN A 51 -5.27 30.89 11.15
CA GLN A 51 -6.27 31.96 11.53
C GLN A 51 -7.68 31.35 11.81
N LYS A 52 -8.58 32.02 12.58
CA LYS A 52 -9.78 31.39 13.20
C LYS A 52 -10.88 32.34 13.78
N THR A 53 -12.15 32.20 13.37
CA THR A 53 -13.36 32.36 14.26
C THR A 53 -14.68 32.03 13.54
N THR A 54 -15.16 32.84 12.58
CA THR A 54 -16.50 32.75 11.96
C THR A 54 -16.85 31.35 11.45
N PHE A 55 -15.82 30.68 10.93
CA PHE A 55 -15.82 29.29 10.50
C PHE A 55 -16.42 28.29 11.52
N ASP A 56 -16.17 28.47 12.82
CA ASP A 56 -16.23 27.36 13.79
C ASP A 56 -17.65 26.80 14.02
N SER A 57 -18.70 27.56 13.69
CA SER A 57 -20.09 27.07 13.68
C SER A 57 -20.40 26.11 12.52
N LYS A 58 -20.04 26.42 11.27
CA LYS A 58 -20.20 25.46 10.15
C LYS A 58 -19.33 24.23 10.38
N ASN A 59 -18.16 24.41 10.99
CA ASN A 59 -17.24 23.31 11.30
C ASN A 59 -17.80 22.32 12.29
N LYS A 60 -18.55 22.77 13.30
CA LYS A 60 -19.10 21.90 14.35
C LYS A 60 -19.91 20.75 13.75
N TRP A 61 -20.90 21.09 12.91
CA TRP A 61 -21.75 20.11 12.22
C TRP A 61 -20.96 19.11 11.36
N TRP A 62 -20.00 19.61 10.58
CA TRP A 62 -19.15 18.75 9.74
C TRP A 62 -18.20 17.87 10.55
N LYS A 63 -17.66 18.36 11.69
CA LYS A 63 -16.83 17.58 12.61
C LYS A 63 -17.65 16.49 13.30
N GLU A 64 -18.87 16.80 13.74
CA GLU A 64 -19.83 15.83 14.29
C GLU A 64 -20.19 14.75 13.25
N LYS A 65 -20.52 15.13 12.00
CA LYS A 65 -20.81 14.15 10.92
C LYS A 65 -19.60 13.32 10.50
N VAL A 66 -18.38 13.87 10.55
CA VAL A 66 -17.17 13.09 10.28
C VAL A 66 -16.87 12.12 11.44
N GLN A 67 -17.09 12.52 12.69
CA GLN A 67 -16.98 11.61 13.84
C GLN A 67 -17.99 10.46 13.76
N GLU A 68 -19.25 10.74 13.39
CA GLU A 68 -20.28 9.73 13.14
C GLU A 68 -19.82 8.70 12.10
N ILE A 69 -19.38 9.15 10.92
CA ILE A 69 -18.95 8.23 9.84
C ILE A 69 -17.69 7.45 10.23
N GLN A 70 -16.74 8.08 10.91
CA GLN A 70 -15.54 7.40 11.41
C GLN A 70 -15.88 6.32 12.44
N GLN A 71 -16.76 6.61 13.42
CA GLN A 71 -17.23 5.62 14.38
C GLN A 71 -17.99 4.46 13.73
N LEU A 72 -18.78 4.72 12.68
CA LEU A 72 -19.48 3.69 11.92
C LEU A 72 -18.49 2.81 11.14
N ALA A 73 -17.44 3.39 10.57
CA ALA A 73 -16.36 2.65 9.92
C ALA A 73 -15.56 1.80 10.91
N ASP A 74 -15.16 2.36 12.06
CA ASP A 74 -14.39 1.63 13.09
C ASP A 74 -15.21 0.51 13.76
N ARG A 75 -16.54 0.58 13.73
CA ARG A 75 -17.48 -0.48 14.15
C ARG A 75 -17.84 -1.47 13.03
N ASN A 76 -17.29 -1.32 11.82
CA ASN A 76 -17.67 -2.05 10.61
C ASN A 76 -19.17 -1.95 10.22
N ASP A 77 -19.94 -0.98 10.74
CA ASP A 77 -21.32 -0.72 10.26
C ASP A 77 -21.29 -0.04 8.89
N THR A 78 -21.10 -0.87 7.88
CA THR A 78 -21.13 -0.52 6.46
C THR A 78 -22.47 0.12 6.08
N ARG A 79 -23.58 -0.25 6.73
CA ARG A 79 -24.94 0.20 6.35
C ARG A 79 -25.29 1.55 6.96
N GLY A 80 -24.81 1.85 8.17
CA GLY A 80 -24.78 3.19 8.75
C GLY A 80 -23.81 4.10 8.00
N PHE A 81 -22.59 3.63 7.73
CA PHE A 81 -21.57 4.36 6.96
C PHE A 81 -22.11 4.85 5.60
N PHE A 82 -22.76 3.99 4.82
CA PHE A 82 -23.40 4.39 3.56
C PHE A 82 -24.58 5.35 3.77
N SER A 83 -25.32 5.25 4.86
CA SER A 83 -26.43 6.18 5.16
C SER A 83 -25.91 7.59 5.49
N ALA A 84 -24.86 7.68 6.32
CA ALA A 84 -24.29 8.94 6.77
C ALA A 84 -23.46 9.64 5.66
N THR A 85 -22.73 8.89 4.82
CA THR A 85 -22.07 9.44 3.63
C THR A 85 -23.08 9.94 2.58
N ASN A 86 -24.20 9.24 2.38
CA ASN A 86 -25.27 9.74 1.50
C ASN A 86 -25.90 11.04 2.03
N ALA A 87 -26.08 11.20 3.34
CA ALA A 87 -26.55 12.45 3.94
C ALA A 87 -25.59 13.63 3.66
N ILE A 88 -24.28 13.36 3.61
CA ILE A 88 -23.24 14.35 3.27
C ILE A 88 -23.30 14.82 1.79
N TYR A 89 -23.64 13.94 0.85
CA TYR A 89 -23.87 14.34 -0.55
C TYR A 89 -25.15 15.18 -0.72
N GLY A 90 -26.12 15.01 0.17
CA GLY A 90 -27.40 15.72 0.19
C GLY A 90 -28.48 15.05 -0.68
N PRO A 91 -29.67 15.68 -0.82
CA PRO A 91 -30.80 15.07 -1.51
C PRO A 91 -30.51 14.86 -3.00
N SER A 92 -30.51 13.58 -3.41
CA SER A 92 -30.38 13.16 -4.80
C SER A 92 -31.71 13.28 -5.53
N THR A 93 -31.82 14.26 -6.43
CA THR A 93 -32.96 14.42 -7.33
C THR A 93 -32.92 13.37 -8.45
N TYR A 94 -33.46 12.18 -8.18
CA TYR A 94 -33.61 11.15 -9.21
C TYR A 94 -34.83 11.46 -10.10
N GLY A 95 -34.59 11.77 -11.37
CA GLY A 95 -35.62 11.64 -12.39
C GLY A 95 -36.00 10.16 -12.56
N GLN A 96 -37.28 9.84 -12.55
CA GLN A 96 -37.78 8.51 -12.88
C GLN A 96 -37.37 8.15 -14.31
N ALA A 97 -36.79 6.97 -14.50
CA ALA A 97 -36.53 6.42 -15.83
C ALA A 97 -37.82 5.75 -16.35
N PRO A 98 -38.22 5.96 -17.62
CA PRO A 98 -39.35 5.25 -18.20
C PRO A 98 -39.12 3.74 -18.22
N LEU A 99 -40.14 2.96 -17.84
CA LEU A 99 -40.08 1.49 -17.80
C LEU A 99 -40.46 0.90 -19.17
N LYS A 100 -39.92 -0.27 -19.52
CA LYS A 100 -40.31 -1.00 -20.75
C LYS A 100 -41.42 -2.01 -20.46
N SER A 101 -42.23 -2.30 -21.48
CA SER A 101 -43.11 -3.47 -21.54
C SER A 101 -42.31 -4.78 -21.44
N LYS A 102 -43.00 -5.91 -21.19
CA LYS A 102 -42.37 -7.22 -20.91
C LYS A 102 -41.56 -7.79 -22.08
N ASP A 103 -42.04 -7.54 -23.30
CA ASP A 103 -41.40 -7.83 -24.58
C ASP A 103 -40.33 -6.79 -24.98
N GLY A 104 -40.20 -5.69 -24.24
CA GLY A 104 -39.24 -4.62 -24.48
C GLY A 104 -39.62 -3.64 -25.60
N SER A 105 -40.77 -3.80 -26.26
CA SER A 105 -41.15 -3.04 -27.46
C SER A 105 -41.62 -1.61 -27.18
N ALA A 106 -42.29 -1.38 -26.05
CA ALA A 106 -42.95 -0.12 -25.71
C ALA A 106 -42.41 0.49 -24.42
N ILE A 107 -42.43 1.83 -24.36
CA ILE A 107 -42.12 2.58 -23.15
C ILE A 107 -43.44 2.91 -22.43
N LEU A 108 -43.59 2.41 -21.21
CA LEU A 108 -44.72 2.66 -20.32
C LEU A 108 -44.64 4.07 -19.74
N LYS A 109 -45.78 4.78 -19.72
CA LYS A 109 -45.86 6.20 -19.37
C LYS A 109 -46.86 6.54 -18.26
N SER A 110 -47.84 5.69 -17.97
CA SER A 110 -48.78 5.90 -16.87
C SER A 110 -48.29 5.24 -15.57
N ASN A 111 -48.68 5.78 -14.42
CA ASN A 111 -48.40 5.16 -13.13
C ASN A 111 -49.04 3.77 -13.03
N GLU A 112 -50.20 3.54 -13.66
CA GLU A 112 -50.92 2.26 -13.59
C GLU A 112 -50.23 1.16 -14.39
N ASP A 113 -49.82 1.44 -15.63
CA ASP A 113 -49.03 0.50 -16.45
C ASP A 113 -47.71 0.15 -15.74
N ILE A 114 -47.04 1.15 -15.15
CA ILE A 114 -45.77 0.96 -14.46
C ILE A 114 -45.97 0.15 -13.16
N LYS A 115 -46.99 0.45 -12.34
CA LYS A 115 -47.38 -0.35 -11.16
C LYS A 115 -47.70 -1.79 -11.56
N SER A 116 -48.50 -1.99 -12.61
CA SER A 116 -48.92 -3.30 -13.11
C SER A 116 -47.72 -4.12 -13.61
N ARG A 117 -46.83 -3.50 -14.41
CA ARG A 117 -45.60 -4.12 -14.90
C ARG A 117 -44.62 -4.51 -13.81
N TRP A 118 -44.50 -3.70 -12.75
CA TRP A 118 -43.71 -4.08 -11.57
C TRP A 118 -44.39 -5.18 -10.75
N LYS A 119 -45.72 -5.14 -10.56
CA LYS A 119 -46.49 -6.19 -9.88
C LYS A 119 -46.29 -7.53 -10.59
N GLU A 120 -46.47 -7.56 -11.90
CA GLU A 120 -46.18 -8.73 -12.75
C GLU A 120 -44.73 -9.22 -12.55
N HIS A 121 -43.73 -8.33 -12.62
CA HIS A 121 -42.33 -8.72 -12.47
C HIS A 121 -42.00 -9.33 -11.09
N PHE A 122 -42.63 -8.83 -10.02
CA PHE A 122 -42.41 -9.34 -8.66
C PHE A 122 -43.25 -10.57 -8.33
N ASP A 123 -44.44 -10.71 -8.92
CA ASP A 123 -45.28 -11.91 -8.81
C ASP A 123 -44.61 -13.11 -9.53
N GLU A 124 -44.14 -12.91 -10.78
CA GLU A 124 -43.33 -13.87 -11.53
C GLU A 124 -41.96 -14.19 -10.91
N LEU A 125 -41.54 -13.42 -9.90
CA LEU A 125 -40.29 -13.62 -9.17
C LEU A 125 -40.50 -14.36 -7.84
N LEU A 126 -41.51 -13.96 -7.07
CA LEU A 126 -41.73 -14.40 -5.70
C LEU A 126 -42.70 -15.58 -5.57
N ASN A 127 -43.18 -16.10 -6.70
CA ASN A 127 -44.06 -17.27 -6.80
C ASN A 127 -43.54 -18.33 -7.80
N GLN A 128 -42.21 -18.40 -7.98
CA GLN A 128 -41.61 -19.42 -8.84
C GLN A 128 -41.71 -20.82 -8.20
N THR A 129 -42.08 -21.83 -9.00
CA THR A 129 -42.14 -23.23 -8.57
C THR A 129 -40.73 -23.80 -8.49
N VAL A 130 -40.14 -23.79 -7.29
CA VAL A 130 -38.78 -24.29 -7.04
C VAL A 130 -38.81 -25.81 -6.85
N THR A 131 -38.38 -26.55 -7.87
CA THR A 131 -38.12 -28.00 -7.75
C THR A 131 -36.75 -28.23 -7.13
N PHE A 132 -36.69 -29.05 -6.08
CA PHE A 132 -35.45 -29.45 -5.40
C PHE A 132 -35.42 -30.98 -5.23
N ASP A 133 -34.24 -31.52 -4.92
CA ASP A 133 -34.00 -32.95 -4.67
C ASP A 133 -34.22 -33.27 -3.18
N PRO A 134 -35.21 -34.11 -2.82
CA PRO A 134 -35.44 -34.48 -1.42
C PRO A 134 -34.26 -35.25 -0.79
N ASP A 135 -33.54 -36.05 -1.56
CA ASP A 135 -32.44 -36.87 -1.03
C ASP A 135 -31.19 -36.04 -0.71
N ALA A 136 -31.06 -34.84 -1.29
CA ALA A 136 -30.04 -33.87 -0.88
C ALA A 136 -30.21 -33.40 0.58
N ILE A 137 -31.42 -33.50 1.15
CA ILE A 137 -31.65 -33.27 2.58
C ILE A 137 -31.21 -34.48 3.40
N ASN A 138 -31.41 -35.70 2.89
CA ASN A 138 -31.22 -36.93 3.65
C ASN A 138 -29.76 -37.12 4.10
N GLY A 139 -28.79 -36.81 3.24
CA GLY A 139 -27.36 -36.87 3.57
C GLY A 139 -26.88 -35.88 4.65
N ILE A 140 -27.60 -34.78 4.90
CA ILE A 140 -27.21 -33.75 5.87
C ILE A 140 -27.24 -34.32 7.32
N PRO A 141 -26.14 -34.33 8.08
CA PRO A 141 -26.13 -34.80 9.47
C PRO A 141 -26.99 -33.91 10.37
N LYS A 142 -27.88 -34.51 11.17
CA LYS A 142 -28.70 -33.76 12.13
C LYS A 142 -27.88 -33.37 13.35
N GLN A 143 -27.76 -32.07 13.59
CA GLN A 143 -27.13 -31.50 14.78
C GLN A 143 -28.03 -31.64 16.03
N PRO A 144 -27.46 -31.64 17.24
CA PRO A 144 -28.24 -31.55 18.47
C PRO A 144 -29.07 -30.25 18.51
N VAL A 145 -30.25 -30.30 19.15
CA VAL A 145 -31.16 -29.15 19.21
C VAL A 145 -30.64 -28.13 20.24
N ASP A 146 -30.37 -26.91 19.80
CA ASP A 146 -29.95 -25.83 20.69
C ASP A 146 -31.14 -25.19 21.40
N ASN A 147 -31.49 -25.78 22.55
CA ASN A 147 -32.56 -25.28 23.41
C ASN A 147 -32.27 -23.90 24.04
N SER A 148 -31.08 -23.29 23.85
CA SER A 148 -30.85 -21.90 24.27
C SER A 148 -31.77 -20.93 23.50
N LEU A 149 -32.00 -21.19 22.21
CA LEU A 149 -32.89 -20.43 21.32
C LEU A 149 -34.39 -20.58 21.68
N CYS A 150 -34.74 -21.45 22.63
CA CYS A 150 -36.10 -21.58 23.16
C CYS A 150 -36.40 -20.69 24.36
N LYS A 151 -35.37 -20.09 24.99
CA LYS A 151 -35.51 -19.17 26.12
C LYS A 151 -36.31 -17.93 25.72
N GLU A 152 -36.83 -17.23 26.71
CA GLU A 152 -37.44 -15.92 26.51
C GLU A 152 -36.33 -14.86 26.40
N PRO A 153 -36.44 -13.90 25.46
CA PRO A 153 -35.42 -12.87 25.30
C PRO A 153 -35.41 -11.95 26.52
N THR A 154 -34.21 -11.57 26.95
CA THR A 154 -34.01 -10.62 28.04
C THR A 154 -34.43 -9.19 27.65
N ILE A 155 -34.62 -8.32 28.63
CA ILE A 155 -34.96 -6.92 28.39
C ILE A 155 -33.78 -6.21 27.72
N GLU A 156 -32.55 -6.58 28.09
CA GLU A 156 -31.30 -6.11 27.51
C GLU A 156 -31.17 -6.49 26.03
N GLU A 157 -31.44 -7.75 25.66
CA GLU A 157 -31.47 -8.19 24.25
C GLU A 157 -32.58 -7.48 23.44
N LEU A 158 -33.76 -7.28 24.04
CA LEU A 158 -34.85 -6.55 23.41
C LEU A 158 -34.50 -5.07 23.20
N GLU A 159 -33.88 -4.42 24.18
CA GLU A 159 -33.37 -3.06 24.05
C GLU A 159 -32.28 -2.96 22.98
N GLU A 160 -31.34 -3.91 22.89
CA GLU A 160 -30.31 -3.91 21.85
C GLU A 160 -30.90 -4.15 20.44
N ALA A 161 -31.88 -5.05 20.32
CA ALA A 161 -32.64 -5.24 19.10
C ALA A 161 -33.37 -3.94 18.68
N ILE A 162 -33.98 -3.22 19.62
CA ILE A 162 -34.63 -1.92 19.35
C ILE A 162 -33.60 -0.86 18.96
N LYS A 163 -32.44 -0.78 19.64
CA LYS A 163 -31.35 0.17 19.32
C LYS A 163 -30.69 -0.11 17.96
N THR A 164 -30.72 -1.36 17.48
CA THR A 164 -30.18 -1.76 16.16
C THR A 164 -31.24 -1.74 15.04
N MET A 165 -32.53 -1.59 15.35
CA MET A 165 -33.57 -1.35 14.35
C MET A 165 -33.39 0.00 13.63
N LYS A 166 -33.89 0.07 12.39
CA LYS A 166 -33.73 1.23 11.51
C LYS A 166 -34.87 2.23 11.64
N ASN A 167 -34.63 3.29 12.42
CA ASN A 167 -35.48 4.48 12.45
C ASN A 167 -35.68 5.09 11.05
N ASN A 168 -36.83 5.74 10.84
CA ASN A 168 -37.28 6.36 9.59
C ASN A 168 -37.59 5.38 8.43
N LYS A 169 -38.07 4.17 8.73
CA LYS A 169 -38.87 3.38 7.78
C LYS A 169 -40.35 3.78 7.85
N ALA A 170 -41.13 3.41 6.83
CA ALA A 170 -42.58 3.56 6.87
C ALA A 170 -43.19 2.58 7.90
N ALA A 171 -43.99 3.11 8.82
CA ALA A 171 -44.83 2.29 9.70
C ALA A 171 -46.00 1.67 8.91
N GLY A 172 -46.58 0.61 9.47
CA GLY A 172 -47.87 0.06 9.03
C GLY A 172 -49.03 0.95 9.47
N PRO A 173 -50.29 0.56 9.14
CA PRO A 173 -51.50 1.23 9.62
C PRO A 173 -51.70 1.17 11.15
N ASP A 174 -50.87 0.37 11.83
CA ASP A 174 -50.89 -0.07 13.22
C ASP A 174 -49.67 0.45 14.03
N GLU A 175 -48.98 1.47 13.52
CA GLU A 175 -47.76 2.12 14.07
C GLU A 175 -46.52 1.20 14.25
N LEU A 176 -46.69 -0.12 14.15
CA LEU A 176 -45.60 -1.09 14.06
C LEU A 176 -44.79 -0.92 12.75
N PRO A 177 -43.50 -1.33 12.71
CA PRO A 177 -42.76 -1.40 11.45
C PRO A 177 -43.45 -2.36 10.46
N ALA A 178 -43.87 -1.85 9.30
CA ALA A 178 -44.63 -2.62 8.30
C ALA A 178 -43.92 -3.92 7.86
N ASP A 179 -42.58 -3.97 7.96
CA ASP A 179 -41.76 -5.15 7.69
C ASP A 179 -42.06 -6.38 8.56
N LEU A 180 -42.82 -6.26 9.67
CA LEU A 180 -43.06 -7.38 10.60
C LEU A 180 -43.98 -8.47 10.05
N ARG A 181 -44.87 -8.18 9.09
CA ARG A 181 -45.72 -9.20 8.45
C ARG A 181 -45.73 -9.04 6.93
N ASP A 182 -46.49 -8.10 6.39
CA ASP A 182 -46.58 -7.85 4.96
C ASP A 182 -45.33 -7.15 4.38
N SER A 183 -45.20 -7.12 3.06
CA SER A 183 -44.00 -6.62 2.38
C SER A 183 -44.30 -5.48 1.41
N THR A 184 -43.68 -4.31 1.63
CA THR A 184 -43.69 -3.20 0.67
C THR A 184 -42.41 -3.24 -0.17
N ILE A 185 -42.54 -3.49 -1.47
CA ILE A 185 -41.40 -3.56 -2.38
C ILE A 185 -41.04 -2.15 -2.88
N VAL A 186 -39.75 -1.78 -2.73
CA VAL A 186 -39.19 -0.48 -3.11
C VAL A 186 -37.94 -0.69 -3.98
N THR A 187 -37.83 0.06 -5.08
CA THR A 187 -36.79 -0.15 -6.10
C THR A 187 -35.59 0.79 -5.91
N ILE A 188 -34.38 0.24 -5.76
CA ILE A 188 -33.15 0.97 -5.34
C ILE A 188 -31.96 0.75 -6.30
N TYR A 189 -31.82 1.60 -7.32
CA TYR A 189 -30.91 1.41 -8.47
C TYR A 189 -29.41 1.48 -8.14
N LYS A 190 -28.61 0.46 -8.55
CA LYS A 190 -27.15 0.34 -8.28
C LYS A 190 -26.24 1.37 -8.94
N SER A 191 -26.68 2.12 -9.95
CA SER A 191 -25.76 2.83 -10.88
C SER A 191 -24.86 1.91 -11.74
N LYS A 192 -25.39 0.75 -12.13
CA LYS A 192 -24.86 -0.12 -13.21
C LYS A 192 -26.02 -0.58 -14.11
N GLY A 193 -25.74 -0.79 -15.40
CA GLY A 193 -26.74 -1.24 -16.40
C GLY A 193 -27.71 -0.14 -16.86
N ASP A 194 -28.71 -0.52 -17.66
CA ASP A 194 -29.84 0.37 -17.97
C ASP A 194 -30.75 0.49 -16.72
N ARG A 195 -31.29 1.70 -16.49
CA ARG A 195 -32.31 1.97 -15.45
C ARG A 195 -33.66 1.34 -15.78
N SER A 196 -33.97 1.08 -17.05
CA SER A 196 -35.20 0.41 -17.45
C SER A 196 -35.20 -1.11 -17.14
N GLU A 197 -34.06 -1.67 -16.73
CA GLU A 197 -33.88 -3.10 -16.46
C GLU A 197 -33.85 -3.44 -14.97
N CYS A 198 -34.73 -4.35 -14.56
CA CYS A 198 -34.91 -4.75 -13.16
C CYS A 198 -33.76 -5.62 -12.59
N GLY A 199 -32.86 -6.15 -13.42
CA GLY A 199 -31.80 -7.10 -13.02
C GLY A 199 -30.55 -6.49 -12.38
N ASN A 200 -30.57 -5.18 -12.11
CA ASN A 200 -29.41 -4.33 -11.79
C ASN A 200 -29.38 -3.84 -10.31
N TYR A 201 -29.66 -4.71 -9.33
CA TYR A 201 -29.88 -4.35 -7.90
C TYR A 201 -29.07 -5.29 -6.93
N HIS A 202 -28.72 -4.85 -5.69
CA HIS A 202 -28.05 -5.52 -4.51
C HIS A 202 -26.69 -6.31 -4.56
N GLY A 203 -25.92 -6.34 -3.45
CA GLY A 203 -24.59 -6.99 -3.20
C GLY A 203 -24.34 -7.20 -1.67
N ILE A 204 -23.18 -7.48 -1.05
CA ILE A 204 -21.70 -7.57 -1.32
C ILE A 204 -21.11 -8.52 -0.16
N THR A 205 -19.84 -8.95 0.15
CA THR A 205 -18.40 -8.71 -0.17
C THR A 205 -17.53 -9.95 0.26
N LEU A 206 -16.35 -10.20 -0.36
CA LEU A 206 -15.30 -11.20 0.00
C LEU A 206 -13.89 -10.90 -0.63
N LEU A 207 -13.53 -9.62 -0.77
CA LEU A 207 -12.60 -9.12 -1.80
C LEU A 207 -11.11 -9.52 -1.69
N SER A 208 -10.53 -9.55 -0.49
CA SER A 208 -9.05 -9.61 -0.31
C SER A 208 -8.41 -10.92 -0.77
N THR A 209 -9.12 -12.05 -0.70
CA THR A 209 -8.58 -13.38 -1.01
C THR A 209 -8.21 -13.53 -2.49
N ALA A 210 -9.08 -13.05 -3.40
CA ALA A 210 -8.88 -13.18 -4.84
C ALA A 210 -7.61 -12.44 -5.32
N GLY A 211 -7.42 -11.18 -4.88
CA GLY A 211 -6.25 -10.39 -5.26
C GLY A 211 -4.93 -10.98 -4.78
N LYS A 212 -4.88 -11.57 -3.57
CA LYS A 212 -3.67 -12.26 -3.10
C LYS A 212 -3.41 -13.59 -3.80
N LEU A 213 -4.46 -14.30 -4.24
CA LEU A 213 -4.31 -15.51 -5.05
C LEU A 213 -3.72 -15.17 -6.44
N GLN A 214 -4.21 -14.11 -7.10
CA GLN A 214 -3.65 -13.63 -8.37
C GLN A 214 -2.14 -13.34 -8.26
N GLU A 215 -1.72 -12.59 -7.24
CA GLU A 215 -0.31 -12.24 -7.06
C GLU A 215 0.57 -13.45 -6.72
N LYS A 216 0.09 -14.43 -5.95
CA LYS A 216 0.89 -15.65 -5.66
C LYS A 216 1.08 -16.55 -6.88
N CYS A 217 0.03 -16.78 -7.67
CA CYS A 217 0.17 -17.50 -8.93
C CYS A 217 1.13 -16.78 -9.89
N ARG A 218 1.08 -15.45 -9.95
CA ARG A 218 2.01 -14.62 -10.72
C ARG A 218 3.47 -14.76 -10.23
N GLU A 219 3.70 -14.69 -8.91
CA GLU A 219 5.02 -14.77 -8.28
C GLU A 219 5.70 -16.14 -8.49
N GLN A 220 4.92 -17.22 -8.42
CA GLN A 220 5.40 -18.61 -8.58
C GLN A 220 5.29 -19.13 -10.04
N TYR A 221 5.05 -18.24 -11.01
CA TYR A 221 4.93 -18.56 -12.44
C TYR A 221 3.87 -19.64 -12.77
N GLN A 222 2.80 -19.70 -11.99
CA GLN A 222 1.69 -20.64 -12.19
C GLN A 222 0.52 -20.01 -12.94
N PRO A 223 -0.24 -20.79 -13.74
CA PRO A 223 -1.53 -20.34 -14.24
C PRO A 223 -2.52 -20.18 -13.08
N LEU A 224 -3.54 -19.35 -13.27
CA LEU A 224 -4.69 -19.28 -12.37
C LEU A 224 -5.98 -19.18 -13.19
N TYR A 225 -6.99 -19.94 -12.77
CA TYR A 225 -8.34 -19.85 -13.28
C TYR A 225 -9.27 -19.46 -12.13
N MET A 226 -10.09 -18.42 -12.32
CA MET A 226 -11.09 -17.97 -11.35
C MET A 226 -12.45 -17.89 -12.03
N ALA A 227 -13.43 -18.66 -11.55
CA ALA A 227 -14.80 -18.61 -12.05
C ALA A 227 -15.71 -17.89 -11.06
N PHE A 228 -16.40 -16.85 -11.53
CA PHE A 228 -17.23 -15.99 -10.70
C PHE A 228 -18.71 -16.40 -10.78
N MET A 229 -19.05 -17.53 -10.15
CA MET A 229 -20.43 -18.01 -10.10
C MET A 229 -21.35 -16.98 -9.46
N ASN A 230 -22.40 -16.58 -10.19
CA ASN A 230 -23.45 -15.70 -9.67
C ASN A 230 -24.80 -16.41 -9.77
N LEU A 231 -25.51 -16.57 -8.65
CA LEU A 231 -26.87 -17.10 -8.63
C LEU A 231 -27.89 -16.14 -9.23
N THR A 232 -28.89 -16.69 -9.93
CA THR A 232 -30.07 -15.93 -10.33
C THR A 232 -30.96 -15.74 -9.10
N LYS A 233 -31.22 -14.47 -8.72
CA LYS A 233 -32.30 -14.09 -7.79
C LYS A 233 -32.28 -14.87 -6.44
N ALA A 234 -31.09 -15.07 -5.88
CA ALA A 234 -30.83 -16.01 -4.78
C ALA A 234 -31.71 -15.85 -3.51
N PHE A 235 -32.11 -14.63 -3.14
CA PHE A 235 -33.03 -14.42 -2.00
C PHE A 235 -34.46 -14.84 -2.33
N ASP A 236 -34.88 -14.63 -3.58
CA ASP A 236 -36.24 -14.81 -4.07
C ASP A 236 -36.52 -16.29 -4.43
N SER A 237 -35.47 -17.02 -4.82
CA SER A 237 -35.52 -18.43 -5.26
C SER A 237 -35.29 -19.47 -4.15
N VAL A 238 -35.21 -19.07 -2.86
CA VAL A 238 -35.13 -20.04 -1.75
C VAL A 238 -36.44 -20.81 -1.62
N SER A 239 -36.41 -22.15 -1.70
CA SER A 239 -37.56 -22.97 -1.31
C SER A 239 -37.74 -22.91 0.21
N ARG A 240 -38.93 -22.50 0.67
CA ARG A 240 -39.23 -22.35 2.10
C ARG A 240 -39.37 -23.69 2.82
N GLU A 241 -39.95 -24.68 2.16
CA GLU A 241 -40.11 -26.05 2.69
C GLU A 241 -38.73 -26.64 3.02
N LEU A 242 -37.84 -26.63 2.01
CA LEU A 242 -36.44 -27.01 2.12
C LEU A 242 -35.67 -26.20 3.18
N LEU A 243 -35.94 -24.89 3.32
CA LEU A 243 -35.33 -24.05 4.36
C LEU A 243 -35.74 -24.51 5.77
N TRP A 244 -37.00 -24.89 6.00
CA TRP A 244 -37.47 -25.36 7.30
C TRP A 244 -36.86 -26.71 7.69
N ASP A 245 -36.69 -27.61 6.72
CA ASP A 245 -36.00 -28.89 6.93
C ASP A 245 -34.50 -28.70 7.19
N ILE A 246 -33.85 -27.79 6.46
CA ILE A 246 -32.45 -27.41 6.69
C ILE A 246 -32.25 -26.84 8.09
N LEU A 247 -33.09 -25.91 8.55
CA LEU A 247 -33.02 -25.39 9.92
C LEU A 247 -33.19 -26.49 10.98
N THR A 248 -34.09 -27.45 10.72
CA THR A 248 -34.31 -28.63 11.58
C THR A 248 -33.09 -29.55 11.62
N LYS A 249 -32.37 -29.73 10.48
CA LYS A 249 -31.08 -30.44 10.42
C LYS A 249 -29.96 -29.68 11.12
N CYS A 250 -29.94 -28.34 11.05
CA CYS A 250 -28.99 -27.47 11.73
C CYS A 250 -29.19 -27.36 13.26
N GLY A 251 -30.17 -28.05 13.86
CA GLY A 251 -30.42 -28.03 15.30
C GLY A 251 -31.28 -26.86 15.79
N CYS A 252 -31.92 -26.10 14.89
CA CYS A 252 -32.83 -25.03 15.25
C CYS A 252 -34.09 -25.61 15.94
N PRO A 253 -34.51 -25.13 17.13
CA PRO A 253 -35.68 -25.66 17.81
C PRO A 253 -36.99 -25.39 17.06
N TYR A 254 -37.92 -26.35 17.14
CA TYR A 254 -39.24 -26.26 16.51
C TYR A 254 -40.01 -24.98 16.87
N LYS A 255 -39.95 -24.53 18.14
CA LYS A 255 -40.53 -23.24 18.59
C LYS A 255 -40.03 -22.05 17.76
N TYR A 256 -38.74 -22.02 17.44
CA TYR A 256 -38.13 -20.94 16.66
C TYR A 256 -38.48 -21.05 15.17
N ILE A 257 -38.52 -22.27 14.62
CA ILE A 257 -39.00 -22.52 13.24
C ILE A 257 -40.46 -22.11 13.08
N CYS A 258 -41.34 -22.36 14.06
CA CYS A 258 -42.72 -21.86 14.06
C CYS A 258 -42.78 -20.32 14.01
N ILE A 259 -41.95 -19.61 14.78
CA ILE A 259 -41.87 -18.14 14.73
C ILE A 259 -41.41 -17.66 13.35
N LEU A 260 -40.39 -18.30 12.76
CA LEU A 260 -39.93 -17.98 11.40
C LEU A 260 -41.03 -18.22 10.35
N ARG A 261 -41.82 -19.28 10.51
CA ARG A 261 -42.97 -19.59 9.63
C ARG A 261 -44.08 -18.55 9.75
N LEU A 262 -44.41 -18.09 10.95
CA LEU A 262 -45.38 -17.00 11.16
C LEU A 262 -44.98 -15.67 10.47
N LEU A 263 -43.70 -15.49 10.12
CA LEU A 263 -43.18 -14.34 9.38
C LEU A 263 -43.12 -14.52 7.85
N HIS A 264 -43.44 -15.71 7.33
CA HIS A 264 -43.30 -16.04 5.90
C HIS A 264 -44.55 -16.73 5.30
N ASP A 265 -45.17 -17.65 6.03
CA ASP A 265 -46.38 -18.36 5.59
C ASP A 265 -47.53 -17.33 5.42
N ASP A 266 -48.27 -17.43 4.32
CA ASP A 266 -49.32 -16.48 3.88
C ASP A 266 -48.92 -15.00 3.72
N MET A 267 -47.62 -14.66 3.70
CA MET A 267 -47.16 -13.28 3.46
C MET A 267 -47.66 -12.71 2.12
N ARG A 268 -48.07 -11.43 2.13
CA ARG A 268 -48.45 -10.67 0.92
C ARG A 268 -47.46 -9.54 0.62
N ALA A 269 -47.49 -9.08 -0.63
CA ALA A 269 -46.64 -8.02 -1.15
C ALA A 269 -47.44 -6.96 -1.92
N THR A 270 -47.05 -5.69 -1.77
CA THR A 270 -47.46 -4.58 -2.65
C THR A 270 -46.23 -3.87 -3.22
N VAL A 271 -46.35 -3.36 -4.45
CA VAL A 271 -45.36 -2.45 -5.03
C VAL A 271 -45.77 -1.02 -4.74
N LYS A 272 -44.86 -0.21 -4.18
CA LYS A 272 -45.11 1.22 -3.91
C LYS A 272 -44.37 2.11 -4.90
N ILE A 273 -45.07 3.06 -5.52
CA ILE A 273 -44.51 4.06 -6.44
C ILE A 273 -44.99 5.45 -6.02
N GLY A 274 -44.07 6.27 -5.52
CA GLY A 274 -44.43 7.54 -4.88
C GLY A 274 -45.32 7.30 -3.66
N ASN A 275 -46.54 7.85 -3.69
CA ASN A 275 -47.56 7.62 -2.66
C ASN A 275 -48.55 6.50 -3.02
N GLU A 276 -48.55 5.99 -4.25
CA GLU A 276 -49.48 4.96 -4.73
C GLU A 276 -48.96 3.54 -4.45
N GLN A 277 -49.88 2.58 -4.34
CA GLN A 277 -49.57 1.14 -4.21
C GLN A 277 -50.28 0.31 -5.30
N SER A 278 -49.78 -0.90 -5.55
CA SER A 278 -50.49 -1.95 -6.29
C SER A 278 -51.42 -2.76 -5.39
N ASP A 279 -52.34 -3.54 -5.96
CA ASP A 279 -53.08 -4.56 -5.21
C ASP A 279 -52.11 -5.61 -4.63
N PRO A 280 -52.46 -6.23 -3.48
CA PRO A 280 -51.59 -7.18 -2.80
C PRO A 280 -51.62 -8.58 -3.43
N PHE A 281 -50.46 -9.06 -3.90
CA PHE A 281 -50.25 -10.44 -4.34
C PHE A 281 -49.67 -11.31 -3.20
N GLN A 282 -49.78 -12.64 -3.28
CA GLN A 282 -49.19 -13.56 -2.29
C GLN A 282 -47.69 -13.74 -2.59
N VAL A 283 -46.87 -14.13 -1.61
CA VAL A 283 -45.45 -14.43 -1.78
C VAL A 283 -45.18 -15.85 -1.29
N LYS A 284 -44.89 -16.80 -2.18
CA LYS A 284 -44.72 -18.23 -1.87
C LYS A 284 -43.27 -18.69 -1.77
N SER A 285 -42.38 -18.17 -2.61
CA SER A 285 -40.95 -18.49 -2.58
C SER A 285 -40.14 -17.43 -1.82
N GLY A 286 -38.88 -17.75 -1.52
CA GLY A 286 -37.88 -16.79 -1.08
C GLY A 286 -37.97 -16.33 0.37
N VAL A 287 -36.93 -15.60 0.76
CA VAL A 287 -36.78 -14.90 2.05
C VAL A 287 -36.79 -13.39 1.83
N LYS A 288 -37.46 -12.67 2.72
CA LYS A 288 -37.84 -11.25 2.57
C LYS A 288 -36.62 -10.31 2.41
N GLN A 289 -36.26 -9.96 1.17
CA GLN A 289 -35.11 -9.09 0.89
C GLN A 289 -35.26 -7.72 1.59
N GLY A 290 -34.30 -7.37 2.45
CA GLY A 290 -34.33 -6.15 3.26
C GLY A 290 -34.83 -6.32 4.70
N CYS A 291 -35.39 -7.50 5.04
CA CYS A 291 -35.58 -7.95 6.42
C CYS A 291 -34.23 -8.22 7.11
N VAL A 292 -34.21 -8.16 8.45
CA VAL A 292 -32.98 -8.34 9.24
C VAL A 292 -32.47 -9.78 9.23
N ILE A 293 -33.37 -10.77 9.28
CA ILE A 293 -33.00 -12.19 9.39
C ILE A 293 -32.77 -12.90 8.05
N ALA A 294 -33.24 -12.33 6.94
CA ALA A 294 -33.15 -12.94 5.60
C ALA A 294 -31.70 -13.25 5.13
N PRO A 295 -30.67 -12.41 5.41
CA PRO A 295 -29.29 -12.76 5.13
C PRO A 295 -28.82 -14.01 5.90
N THR A 296 -29.16 -14.11 7.19
CA THR A 296 -28.79 -15.26 8.03
C THR A 296 -29.45 -16.54 7.54
N LEU A 297 -30.74 -16.49 7.18
CA LEU A 297 -31.45 -17.63 6.59
C LEU A 297 -30.81 -18.09 5.28
N LEU A 298 -30.45 -17.15 4.39
CA LEU A 298 -29.75 -17.47 3.14
C LEU A 298 -28.34 -18.04 3.40
N SER A 299 -27.60 -17.52 4.38
CA SER A 299 -26.29 -18.06 4.77
C SER A 299 -26.39 -19.48 5.34
N MET A 300 -27.39 -19.78 6.18
CA MET A 300 -27.62 -21.14 6.68
C MET A 300 -28.01 -22.08 5.53
N PHE A 301 -28.90 -21.66 4.64
CA PHE A 301 -29.28 -22.42 3.44
C PHE A 301 -28.07 -22.73 2.55
N ILE A 302 -27.25 -21.72 2.22
CA ILE A 302 -26.04 -21.87 1.40
C ILE A 302 -24.96 -22.71 2.11
N SER A 303 -24.92 -22.74 3.45
CA SER A 303 -23.92 -23.53 4.17
C SER A 303 -24.02 -25.05 3.89
N THR A 304 -25.21 -25.57 3.59
CA THR A 304 -25.44 -27.00 3.29
C THR A 304 -24.76 -27.46 2.01
N LEU A 305 -24.50 -26.55 1.06
CA LEU A 305 -23.71 -26.83 -0.14
C LEU A 305 -22.33 -27.41 0.21
N THR A 306 -21.71 -26.94 1.30
CA THR A 306 -20.40 -27.43 1.75
C THR A 306 -20.42 -28.86 2.31
N GLN A 307 -21.62 -29.44 2.47
CA GLN A 307 -21.83 -30.84 2.81
C GLN A 307 -22.15 -31.63 1.55
N ILE A 308 -23.16 -31.21 0.77
CA ILE A 308 -23.56 -31.85 -0.51
C ILE A 308 -22.36 -31.97 -1.48
N ILE A 309 -21.54 -30.92 -1.58
CA ILE A 309 -20.38 -30.88 -2.48
C ILE A 309 -19.23 -31.81 -2.01
N LYS A 310 -19.16 -32.20 -0.72
CA LYS A 310 -18.13 -33.14 -0.25
C LYS A 310 -18.35 -34.55 -0.79
N ASP A 311 -19.60 -34.93 -1.01
CA ASP A 311 -19.97 -36.24 -1.55
C ASP A 311 -19.89 -36.24 -3.09
N ASP A 312 -20.15 -35.09 -3.74
CA ASP A 312 -20.05 -34.91 -5.20
C ASP A 312 -18.62 -34.62 -5.72
N LEU A 313 -17.63 -34.30 -4.87
CA LEU A 313 -16.23 -34.05 -5.29
C LEU A 313 -15.38 -35.34 -5.31
N PRO A 314 -14.65 -35.65 -6.38
CA PRO A 314 -13.74 -36.80 -6.38
C PRO A 314 -12.57 -36.61 -5.39
N GLN A 315 -12.25 -37.67 -4.64
CA GLN A 315 -11.16 -37.68 -3.64
C GLN A 315 -9.77 -37.37 -4.23
N ALA A 316 -9.59 -37.59 -5.54
CA ALA A 316 -8.41 -37.19 -6.28
C ALA A 316 -8.81 -36.25 -7.44
N LEU A 317 -8.30 -35.02 -7.41
CA LEU A 317 -8.56 -33.98 -8.39
C LEU A 317 -7.57 -34.10 -9.57
N SER A 318 -8.08 -34.31 -10.77
CA SER A 318 -7.31 -34.45 -12.03
C SER A 318 -7.34 -33.18 -12.88
N ASP A 319 -6.26 -32.86 -13.61
CA ASP A 319 -5.91 -31.67 -14.42
C ASP A 319 -7.01 -30.68 -14.87
N ASN A 320 -8.24 -31.12 -15.15
CA ASN A 320 -9.41 -30.28 -15.39
C ASN A 320 -10.17 -29.89 -14.09
N HIS A 321 -9.44 -29.49 -13.03
CA HIS A 321 -9.99 -29.25 -11.68
C HIS A 321 -11.16 -28.28 -11.64
N LEU A 322 -11.06 -27.14 -12.34
CA LEU A 322 -12.08 -26.10 -12.28
C LEU A 322 -13.40 -26.56 -12.89
N GLN A 323 -13.37 -27.37 -13.96
CA GLN A 323 -14.59 -27.94 -14.53
C GLN A 323 -15.28 -28.90 -13.56
N GLN A 324 -14.51 -29.75 -12.86
CA GLN A 324 -15.05 -30.67 -11.86
C GLN A 324 -15.72 -29.90 -10.71
N ILE A 325 -15.06 -28.88 -10.18
CA ILE A 325 -15.58 -28.00 -9.12
C ILE A 325 -16.85 -27.27 -9.59
N LEU A 326 -16.84 -26.66 -10.78
CA LEU A 326 -18.00 -25.95 -11.33
C LEU A 326 -19.20 -26.87 -11.57
N THR A 327 -18.98 -28.09 -12.07
CA THR A 327 -20.03 -29.08 -12.24
C THR A 327 -20.61 -29.50 -10.89
N ALA A 328 -19.78 -29.80 -9.89
CA ALA A 328 -20.24 -30.17 -8.55
C ALA A 328 -21.03 -29.05 -7.86
N PHE A 329 -20.55 -27.80 -7.92
CA PHE A 329 -21.31 -26.65 -7.43
C PHE A 329 -22.64 -26.48 -8.17
N ASN A 330 -22.66 -26.61 -9.50
CA ASN A 330 -23.90 -26.47 -10.28
C ASN A 330 -24.92 -27.57 -9.94
N LEU A 331 -24.47 -28.82 -9.79
CA LEU A 331 -25.32 -29.94 -9.35
C LEU A 331 -25.85 -29.71 -7.93
N ALA A 332 -25.02 -29.28 -6.99
CA ALA A 332 -25.44 -28.97 -5.63
C ALA A 332 -26.44 -27.79 -5.56
N TYR A 333 -26.26 -26.76 -6.39
CA TYR A 333 -27.25 -25.70 -6.54
C TYR A 333 -28.57 -26.23 -7.11
N MET A 334 -28.55 -27.06 -8.16
CA MET A 334 -29.75 -27.68 -8.73
C MET A 334 -30.46 -28.60 -7.74
N LYS A 335 -29.72 -29.40 -6.95
CA LYS A 335 -30.25 -30.21 -5.83
C LYS A 335 -31.01 -29.36 -4.81
N LEU A 336 -30.55 -28.13 -4.52
CA LEU A 336 -31.25 -27.18 -3.65
C LEU A 336 -32.29 -26.29 -4.38
N GLY A 337 -32.58 -26.54 -5.66
CA GLY A 337 -33.50 -25.72 -6.47
C GLY A 337 -32.99 -24.32 -6.86
N LEU A 338 -31.70 -24.04 -6.69
CA LEU A 338 -31.07 -22.77 -7.03
C LEU A 338 -30.50 -22.78 -8.46
N THR A 339 -30.77 -21.72 -9.24
CA THR A 339 -30.30 -21.60 -10.63
C THR A 339 -29.08 -20.68 -10.75
N VAL A 340 -27.98 -21.18 -11.30
CA VAL A 340 -26.79 -20.36 -11.62
C VAL A 340 -27.08 -19.46 -12.83
N ASN A 341 -26.68 -18.20 -12.77
CA ASN A 341 -26.82 -17.26 -13.89
C ASN A 341 -25.62 -17.40 -14.83
N THR A 342 -25.73 -18.25 -15.85
CA THR A 342 -24.63 -18.48 -16.81
C THR A 342 -24.12 -17.19 -17.44
N LYS A 343 -25.00 -16.28 -17.86
CA LYS A 343 -24.63 -14.97 -18.45
C LYS A 343 -23.86 -14.01 -17.52
N LYS A 344 -23.99 -14.16 -16.19
CA LYS A 344 -23.21 -13.39 -15.19
C LYS A 344 -22.07 -14.21 -14.58
N THR A 345 -21.91 -15.48 -14.99
CA THR A 345 -20.87 -16.39 -14.52
C THR A 345 -19.77 -16.44 -15.55
N GLN A 346 -18.72 -15.66 -15.31
CA GLN A 346 -17.58 -15.48 -16.21
C GLN A 346 -16.31 -16.05 -15.59
N VAL A 347 -15.32 -16.38 -16.42
CA VAL A 347 -14.03 -16.93 -15.98
C VAL A 347 -12.91 -15.93 -16.29
N ILE A 348 -12.06 -15.63 -15.32
CA ILE A 348 -10.73 -15.05 -15.58
C ILE A 348 -9.74 -16.21 -15.73
N TYR A 349 -9.03 -16.26 -16.86
CA TYR A 349 -7.78 -16.98 -16.99
C TYR A 349 -6.61 -16.00 -16.87
N GLN A 350 -5.70 -16.29 -15.95
CA GLN A 350 -4.44 -15.60 -15.77
C GLN A 350 -3.31 -16.55 -16.24
N PRO A 351 -2.66 -16.28 -17.38
CA PRO A 351 -1.54 -17.09 -17.85
C PRO A 351 -0.26 -16.86 -17.01
N PRO A 352 0.66 -17.83 -16.97
CA PRO A 352 2.01 -17.63 -16.43
C PRO A 352 2.74 -16.46 -17.13
N PRO A 353 3.53 -15.63 -16.42
CA PRO A 353 4.18 -14.44 -17.01
C PRO A 353 5.16 -14.70 -18.18
N ASN A 354 5.50 -15.96 -18.44
CA ASN A 354 6.39 -16.40 -19.51
C ASN A 354 5.69 -17.27 -20.59
N ALA A 355 4.40 -17.60 -20.43
CA ALA A 355 3.69 -18.55 -21.30
C ALA A 355 2.66 -17.84 -22.19
N ALA A 356 3.09 -17.36 -23.36
CA ALA A 356 2.22 -16.68 -24.33
C ALA A 356 1.21 -17.63 -25.01
N ASN A 357 1.52 -18.92 -25.10
CA ASN A 357 0.84 -19.89 -25.98
C ASN A 357 0.24 -21.10 -25.24
N LEU A 358 -0.32 -20.91 -24.04
CA LEU A 358 -1.18 -21.93 -23.42
C LEU A 358 -2.62 -21.75 -23.94
N SER A 359 -3.14 -22.79 -24.59
CA SER A 359 -4.52 -22.85 -25.05
C SER A 359 -5.49 -22.83 -23.86
N GLN A 360 -6.46 -21.92 -23.87
CA GLN A 360 -7.51 -21.86 -22.85
C GLN A 360 -8.39 -23.14 -22.93
N PRO A 361 -8.63 -23.85 -21.82
CA PRO A 361 -9.53 -25.00 -21.82
C PRO A 361 -10.99 -24.53 -21.93
N THR A 362 -11.80 -25.18 -22.75
CA THR A 362 -13.24 -24.91 -22.82
C THR A 362 -13.91 -25.33 -21.51
N ILE A 363 -14.49 -24.36 -20.79
CA ILE A 363 -15.26 -24.60 -19.57
C ILE A 363 -16.75 -24.46 -19.90
N VAL A 364 -17.55 -25.42 -19.43
CA VAL A 364 -18.99 -25.53 -19.70
C VAL A 364 -19.76 -25.64 -18.39
N LEU A 365 -20.91 -24.97 -18.29
CA LEU A 365 -21.82 -25.05 -17.16
C LEU A 365 -23.21 -25.47 -17.68
N GLY A 366 -23.59 -26.71 -17.39
CA GLY A 366 -24.72 -27.36 -18.08
C GLY A 366 -24.42 -27.47 -19.58
N GLU A 367 -25.24 -26.83 -20.40
CA GLU A 367 -25.07 -26.73 -21.85
C GLU A 367 -24.33 -25.45 -22.29
N THR A 368 -24.05 -24.51 -21.39
CA THR A 368 -23.49 -23.19 -21.74
C THR A 368 -21.98 -23.16 -21.61
N VAL A 369 -21.26 -22.90 -22.70
CA VAL A 369 -19.83 -22.55 -22.64
C VAL A 369 -19.67 -21.20 -21.91
N LEU A 370 -18.79 -21.14 -20.91
CA LEU A 370 -18.57 -19.92 -20.14
C LEU A 370 -17.64 -18.94 -20.87
N GLU A 371 -17.91 -17.64 -20.72
CA GLU A 371 -17.10 -16.57 -21.30
C GLU A 371 -15.81 -16.35 -20.49
N TYR A 372 -14.68 -16.32 -21.19
CA TYR A 372 -13.41 -15.83 -20.64
C TYR A 372 -13.31 -14.31 -20.76
N VAL A 373 -13.07 -13.64 -19.63
CA VAL A 373 -12.95 -12.17 -19.58
C VAL A 373 -11.56 -11.71 -19.14
N ASP A 374 -11.06 -10.65 -19.79
CA ASP A 374 -9.78 -10.01 -19.44
C ASP A 374 -9.91 -9.12 -18.17
N HIS A 375 -11.15 -8.73 -17.82
CA HIS A 375 -11.49 -7.89 -16.67
C HIS A 375 -12.83 -8.31 -16.06
N PHE A 376 -12.90 -8.49 -14.73
CA PHE A 376 -14.15 -8.77 -13.99
C PHE A 376 -14.33 -7.80 -12.82
N PRO A 377 -15.50 -7.11 -12.71
CA PRO A 377 -15.74 -6.11 -11.67
C PRO A 377 -16.18 -6.76 -10.34
N TYR A 378 -15.26 -7.46 -9.68
CA TYR A 378 -15.48 -8.16 -8.42
C TYR A 378 -15.68 -7.17 -7.25
N LEU A 379 -16.93 -7.09 -6.76
CA LEU A 379 -17.30 -6.46 -5.48
C LEU A 379 -17.01 -4.95 -5.32
N GLY A 380 -16.65 -4.26 -6.40
CA GLY A 380 -16.25 -2.84 -6.39
C GLY A 380 -14.83 -2.62 -6.93
N SER A 381 -14.02 -3.68 -6.95
CA SER A 381 -12.70 -3.74 -7.55
C SER A 381 -12.76 -4.30 -8.99
N HIS A 382 -11.72 -4.07 -9.79
CA HIS A 382 -11.53 -4.68 -11.11
C HIS A 382 -10.36 -5.67 -11.07
N LEU A 383 -10.70 -6.96 -11.05
CA LEU A 383 -9.73 -8.03 -11.25
C LEU A 383 -9.40 -8.12 -12.75
N SER A 384 -8.14 -8.37 -13.09
CA SER A 384 -7.68 -8.49 -14.48
C SER A 384 -6.86 -9.77 -14.68
N SER A 385 -7.06 -10.44 -15.81
CA SER A 385 -6.28 -11.60 -16.28
C SER A 385 -4.77 -11.35 -16.24
N ARG A 386 -4.34 -10.10 -16.48
CA ARG A 386 -2.93 -9.71 -16.59
C ARG A 386 -2.31 -9.26 -15.26
N VAL A 387 -3.11 -9.24 -14.18
CA VAL A 387 -2.79 -8.63 -12.87
C VAL A 387 -2.29 -7.18 -13.03
N ASN A 388 -3.01 -6.39 -13.83
CA ASN A 388 -2.66 -5.01 -14.14
C ASN A 388 -3.35 -4.02 -13.20
N LEU A 389 -2.61 -3.46 -12.25
CA LEU A 389 -3.16 -2.50 -11.28
C LEU A 389 -3.62 -1.15 -11.91
N TYR A 390 -3.24 -0.85 -13.16
CA TYR A 390 -3.61 0.41 -13.79
C TYR A 390 -5.12 0.61 -13.90
N ASP A 391 -5.86 -0.43 -14.30
CA ASP A 391 -7.29 -0.33 -14.59
C ASP A 391 -8.11 -0.10 -13.32
N GLU A 392 -7.74 -0.77 -12.22
CA GLU A 392 -8.29 -0.55 -10.88
C GLU A 392 -7.98 0.87 -10.35
N ILE A 393 -6.77 1.37 -10.56
CA ILE A 393 -6.41 2.75 -10.19
C ILE A 393 -7.25 3.76 -10.97
N GLN A 394 -7.50 3.55 -12.27
CA GLN A 394 -8.41 4.42 -13.03
C GLN A 394 -9.86 4.32 -12.51
N HIS A 395 -10.31 3.15 -12.04
CA HIS A 395 -11.61 3.02 -11.40
C HIS A 395 -11.70 3.83 -10.09
N CYS A 396 -10.73 3.65 -9.19
CA CYS A 396 -10.68 4.36 -7.91
C CYS A 396 -10.56 5.88 -8.10
N LEU A 397 -9.72 6.34 -9.05
CA LEU A 397 -9.61 7.75 -9.44
C LEU A 397 -10.93 8.31 -9.97
N LYS A 398 -11.69 7.54 -10.76
CA LYS A 398 -13.00 7.94 -11.27
C LYS A 398 -14.02 8.08 -10.14
N CYS A 399 -14.14 7.07 -9.27
CA CYS A 399 -15.07 7.09 -8.14
C CYS A 399 -14.72 8.19 -7.12
N ALA A 400 -13.44 8.36 -6.77
CA ALA A 400 -12.99 9.43 -5.88
C ALA A 400 -13.17 10.82 -6.52
N GLY A 401 -12.96 10.94 -7.84
CA GLY A 401 -13.24 12.17 -8.59
C GLY A 401 -14.72 12.56 -8.58
N THR A 402 -15.62 11.57 -8.70
CA THR A 402 -17.07 11.77 -8.55
C THR A 402 -17.45 12.19 -7.13
N ALA A 403 -16.95 11.48 -6.10
CA ALA A 403 -17.18 11.82 -4.70
C ALA A 403 -16.68 13.24 -4.35
N PHE A 404 -15.47 13.60 -4.81
CA PHE A 404 -14.94 14.95 -4.68
C PHE A 404 -15.82 15.98 -5.41
N GLY A 405 -16.29 15.65 -6.61
CA GLY A 405 -17.17 16.50 -7.42
C GLY A 405 -18.47 16.88 -6.71
N HIS A 406 -19.18 15.92 -6.11
CA HIS A 406 -20.40 16.18 -5.34
C HIS A 406 -20.18 17.13 -4.15
N LEU A 407 -19.03 16.99 -3.48
CA LEU A 407 -18.66 17.82 -2.31
C LEU A 407 -17.95 19.13 -2.69
N LYS A 408 -17.53 19.30 -3.94
CA LYS A 408 -16.72 20.44 -4.38
C LYS A 408 -17.38 21.79 -4.06
N ARG A 409 -18.65 21.97 -4.43
CA ARG A 409 -19.39 23.23 -4.15
C ARG A 409 -19.95 23.31 -2.72
N ARG A 410 -20.37 22.18 -2.14
CA ARG A 410 -21.03 22.12 -0.82
C ARG A 410 -20.07 22.16 0.37
N VAL A 411 -18.81 21.75 0.17
CA VAL A 411 -17.83 21.56 1.24
C VAL A 411 -16.51 22.24 0.90
N PHE A 412 -15.87 21.85 -0.21
CA PHE A 412 -14.45 22.18 -0.41
C PHE A 412 -14.20 23.63 -0.87
N LEU A 413 -15.08 24.18 -1.70
CA LEU A 413 -14.98 25.57 -2.16
C LEU A 413 -15.71 26.60 -1.26
N ASP A 414 -16.70 26.17 -0.47
CA ASP A 414 -17.43 27.02 0.48
C ASP A 414 -16.44 27.88 1.30
N HIS A 415 -16.70 29.19 1.40
CA HIS A 415 -15.79 30.11 2.07
C HIS A 415 -15.93 30.08 3.60
N ASP A 416 -17.08 29.66 4.13
CA ASP A 416 -17.36 29.72 5.57
C ASP A 416 -17.08 28.39 6.29
N ILE A 417 -16.60 27.37 5.57
CA ILE A 417 -16.04 26.13 6.14
C ILE A 417 -14.51 26.23 6.05
N ARG A 418 -13.78 25.99 7.15
CA ARG A 418 -12.31 26.06 7.11
C ARG A 418 -11.66 24.74 6.71
N THR A 419 -10.40 24.85 6.30
CA THR A 419 -9.49 23.74 6.01
C THR A 419 -9.52 22.66 7.08
N ASP A 420 -9.52 23.04 8.37
CA ASP A 420 -9.53 22.09 9.52
C ASP A 420 -10.74 21.15 9.58
N THR A 421 -11.73 21.37 8.72
CA THR A 421 -13.01 20.64 8.61
C THR A 421 -13.19 20.04 7.22
N LYS A 422 -12.86 20.80 6.16
CA LYS A 422 -12.81 20.28 4.78
C LYS A 422 -11.88 19.07 4.68
N ILE A 423 -10.75 19.10 5.37
CA ILE A 423 -9.78 18.00 5.41
C ILE A 423 -10.37 16.75 6.06
N PRO A 424 -10.93 16.77 7.29
CA PRO A 424 -11.65 15.62 7.84
C PRO A 424 -12.71 15.02 6.89
N VAL A 425 -13.53 15.86 6.22
CA VAL A 425 -14.52 15.37 5.25
C VAL A 425 -13.84 14.70 4.04
N TYR A 426 -12.77 15.29 3.52
CA TYR A 426 -11.97 14.71 2.45
C TYR A 426 -11.33 13.37 2.88
N LYS A 427 -10.80 13.29 4.11
CA LYS A 427 -10.17 12.09 4.70
C LYS A 427 -11.14 10.93 4.90
N VAL A 428 -12.42 11.20 5.17
CA VAL A 428 -13.42 10.17 5.50
C VAL A 428 -14.34 9.81 4.34
N VAL A 429 -14.47 10.67 3.32
CA VAL A 429 -15.32 10.38 2.14
C VAL A 429 -14.50 10.11 0.87
N VAL A 430 -13.50 10.96 0.57
CA VAL A 430 -12.78 10.91 -0.72
C VAL A 430 -11.57 9.99 -0.66
N LEU A 431 -10.76 10.05 0.41
CA LEU A 431 -9.61 9.14 0.56
C LEU A 431 -10.01 7.66 0.58
N PRO A 432 -11.02 7.18 1.34
CA PRO A 432 -11.36 5.76 1.35
C PRO A 432 -11.91 5.27 0.01
N THR A 433 -12.49 6.17 -0.79
CA THR A 433 -12.94 5.88 -2.17
C THR A 433 -11.76 5.83 -3.16
N LEU A 434 -10.71 6.61 -2.94
CA LEU A 434 -9.47 6.60 -3.73
C LEU A 434 -8.56 5.40 -3.38
N LEU A 435 -8.65 4.94 -2.14
CA LEU A 435 -7.79 3.95 -1.50
C LEU A 435 -8.48 2.60 -1.28
N TYR A 436 -9.63 2.38 -1.93
CA TYR A 436 -10.37 1.12 -1.85
C TYR A 436 -9.52 -0.06 -2.36
N ALA A 437 -9.60 -1.21 -1.70
CA ALA A 437 -8.93 -2.47 -2.07
C ALA A 437 -7.37 -2.47 -2.06
N LEU A 438 -6.72 -1.41 -1.56
CA LEU A 438 -5.26 -1.26 -1.54
C LEU A 438 -4.51 -2.37 -0.82
N GLU A 439 -5.19 -3.16 0.01
CA GLU A 439 -4.62 -4.22 0.82
C GLU A 439 -4.05 -5.34 -0.08
N THR A 440 -4.61 -5.49 -1.27
CA THR A 440 -4.14 -6.45 -2.27
C THR A 440 -3.02 -5.89 -3.17
N TRP A 441 -2.95 -4.57 -3.36
CA TRP A 441 -2.19 -3.90 -4.43
C TRP A 441 -0.66 -3.99 -4.37
N THR A 442 -0.05 -4.34 -5.51
CA THR A 442 1.40 -4.23 -5.79
C THR A 442 1.74 -2.89 -6.46
N ALA A 443 1.63 -1.79 -5.71
CA ALA A 443 1.77 -0.44 -6.27
C ALA A 443 3.23 -0.06 -6.63
N TYR A 444 3.47 0.26 -7.90
CA TYR A 444 4.77 0.77 -8.39
C TYR A 444 4.84 2.31 -8.27
N ARG A 445 6.04 2.90 -8.29
CA ARG A 445 6.25 4.38 -8.25
C ARG A 445 5.38 5.17 -9.25
N ARG A 446 5.11 4.63 -10.44
CA ARG A 446 4.22 5.26 -11.45
C ARG A 446 2.76 5.34 -10.99
N HIS A 447 2.30 4.32 -10.26
CA HIS A 447 0.96 4.22 -9.69
C HIS A 447 0.82 5.21 -8.54
N LEU A 448 1.79 5.22 -7.61
CA LEU A 448 1.88 6.16 -6.51
C LEU A 448 1.88 7.62 -7.01
N LYS A 449 2.75 7.97 -7.98
CA LYS A 449 2.75 9.31 -8.62
C LYS A 449 1.40 9.71 -9.22
N THR A 450 0.62 8.76 -9.73
CA THR A 450 -0.70 9.05 -10.34
C THR A 450 -1.75 9.36 -9.27
N LEU A 451 -1.82 8.54 -8.23
CA LEU A 451 -2.71 8.74 -7.09
C LEU A 451 -2.34 10.01 -6.31
N GLU A 452 -1.04 10.22 -6.07
CA GLU A 452 -0.51 11.43 -5.42
C GLU A 452 -0.85 12.69 -6.23
N LYS A 453 -0.74 12.66 -7.57
CA LYS A 453 -1.17 13.79 -8.42
C LYS A 453 -2.67 14.10 -8.29
N PHE A 454 -3.52 13.10 -8.07
CA PHE A 454 -4.94 13.33 -7.78
C PHE A 454 -5.14 13.88 -6.36
N HIS A 455 -4.45 13.32 -5.37
CA HIS A 455 -4.48 13.75 -3.97
C HIS A 455 -4.07 15.22 -3.83
N GLN A 456 -2.91 15.59 -4.37
CA GLN A 456 -2.39 16.96 -4.40
C GLN A 456 -3.38 17.94 -5.06
N ARG A 457 -3.96 17.58 -6.22
CA ARG A 457 -4.99 18.43 -6.88
C ARG A 457 -6.24 18.62 -6.03
N CYS A 458 -6.64 17.60 -5.25
CA CYS A 458 -7.75 17.72 -4.32
C CYS A 458 -7.40 18.65 -3.14
N LEU A 459 -6.22 18.47 -2.53
CA LEU A 459 -5.74 19.29 -1.42
C LEU A 459 -5.54 20.75 -1.84
N GLN A 460 -4.88 21.01 -2.97
CA GLN A 460 -4.73 22.34 -3.56
C GLN A 460 -6.10 23.01 -3.79
N SER A 461 -7.09 22.27 -4.32
CA SER A 461 -8.46 22.76 -4.49
C SER A 461 -9.26 22.96 -3.19
N ILE A 462 -8.84 22.36 -2.07
CA ILE A 462 -9.41 22.56 -0.73
C ILE A 462 -8.76 23.79 -0.05
N LEU A 463 -7.44 23.88 -0.17
CA LEU A 463 -6.59 24.94 0.39
C LEU A 463 -6.65 26.26 -0.41
N LYS A 464 -7.21 26.23 -1.63
CA LYS A 464 -7.29 27.33 -2.60
C LYS A 464 -5.91 27.80 -3.10
N ILE A 465 -4.98 26.85 -3.24
CA ILE A 465 -3.63 27.08 -3.76
C ILE A 465 -3.68 27.12 -5.30
N SER A 466 -3.13 28.19 -5.86
CA SER A 466 -2.91 28.43 -7.29
C SER A 466 -1.52 27.99 -7.73
N TRP A 467 -1.19 28.21 -9.02
CA TRP A 467 0.18 28.02 -9.52
C TRP A 467 1.12 29.17 -9.11
N ASP A 468 0.58 30.38 -8.94
CA ASP A 468 1.36 31.58 -8.61
C ASP A 468 1.86 31.59 -7.16
N ASP A 469 1.21 30.84 -6.27
CA ASP A 469 1.61 30.67 -4.86
C ASP A 469 2.89 29.83 -4.67
N ARG A 470 3.40 29.18 -5.73
CA ARG A 470 4.66 28.39 -5.76
C ARG A 470 4.83 27.34 -4.64
N ARG A 471 3.72 26.86 -4.05
CA ARG A 471 3.72 25.93 -2.90
C ARG A 471 4.28 24.55 -3.29
N THR A 472 5.15 23.99 -2.44
CA THR A 472 5.64 22.62 -2.60
C THR A 472 4.58 21.60 -2.19
N ASN A 473 4.53 20.43 -2.84
CA ASN A 473 3.62 19.32 -2.47
C ASN A 473 3.73 18.89 -1.00
N VAL A 474 4.92 19.06 -0.38
CA VAL A 474 5.15 18.79 1.05
C VAL A 474 4.46 19.85 1.93
N SER A 475 4.52 21.13 1.55
CA SER A 475 3.74 22.17 2.24
C SER A 475 2.24 21.92 2.14
N VAL A 476 1.73 21.56 0.96
CA VAL A 476 0.31 21.20 0.73
C VAL A 476 -0.15 20.08 1.67
N LEU A 477 0.63 19.00 1.80
CA LEU A 477 0.35 17.88 2.72
C LEU A 477 0.35 18.33 4.18
N LYS A 478 1.31 19.17 4.57
CA LYS A 478 1.47 19.67 5.93
C LYS A 478 0.38 20.66 6.34
N ASP A 479 0.04 21.63 5.48
CA ASP A 479 -1.07 22.58 5.65
C ASP A 479 -2.41 21.83 5.80
N ALA A 480 -2.56 20.74 5.05
CA ALA A 480 -3.69 19.84 5.11
C ALA A 480 -3.63 18.82 6.28
N ASN A 481 -2.51 18.72 7.01
CA ASN A 481 -2.24 17.68 8.01
C ASN A 481 -2.63 16.27 7.50
N VAL A 482 -2.15 15.89 6.31
CA VAL A 482 -2.34 14.55 5.71
C VAL A 482 -0.99 13.97 5.32
N SER A 483 -0.80 12.67 5.53
CA SER A 483 0.32 11.91 4.97
C SER A 483 0.15 11.73 3.45
N SER A 484 1.25 11.56 2.72
CA SER A 484 1.22 11.22 1.29
C SER A 484 0.48 9.91 1.02
N ILE A 485 0.03 9.69 -0.22
CA ILE A 485 -0.64 8.45 -0.62
C ILE A 485 0.26 7.23 -0.37
N GLU A 486 1.56 7.35 -0.58
CA GLU A 486 2.55 6.28 -0.31
C GLU A 486 2.54 5.88 1.18
N ALA A 487 2.59 6.85 2.10
CA ALA A 487 2.51 6.60 3.54
C ALA A 487 1.13 6.07 3.98
N LEU A 488 0.04 6.54 3.36
CA LEU A 488 -1.32 6.04 3.63
C LEU A 488 -1.51 4.59 3.18
N ILE A 489 -0.95 4.22 2.02
CA ILE A 489 -0.96 2.83 1.52
C ILE A 489 -0.13 1.94 2.44
N ILE A 490 1.11 2.31 2.75
CA ILE A 490 2.00 1.55 3.64
C ILE A 490 1.33 1.32 5.01
N LYS A 491 0.82 2.37 5.65
CA LYS A 491 0.13 2.27 6.95
C LYS A 491 -1.08 1.33 6.90
N SER A 492 -1.86 1.38 5.83
CA SER A 492 -3.08 0.59 5.69
C SER A 492 -2.78 -0.87 5.35
N GLN A 493 -1.77 -1.14 4.50
CA GLN A 493 -1.27 -2.49 4.24
C GLN A 493 -0.65 -3.13 5.49
N LEU A 494 0.06 -2.37 6.33
CA LEU A 494 0.59 -2.83 7.63
C LEU A 494 -0.53 -3.11 8.65
N ARG A 495 -1.58 -2.27 8.72
CA ARG A 495 -2.76 -2.55 9.56
C ARG A 495 -3.46 -3.84 9.11
N TRP A 496 -3.64 -4.01 7.80
CA TRP A 496 -4.27 -5.20 7.23
C TRP A 496 -3.44 -6.47 7.45
N SER A 497 -2.13 -6.45 7.23
CA SER A 497 -1.27 -7.61 7.47
C SER A 497 -1.24 -7.97 8.96
N GLY A 498 -1.18 -6.98 9.86
CA GLY A 498 -1.32 -7.19 11.30
C GLY A 498 -2.63 -7.88 11.69
N HIS A 499 -3.76 -7.46 11.11
CA HIS A 499 -5.05 -8.16 11.31
C HIS A 499 -5.02 -9.60 10.76
N VAL A 500 -4.42 -9.85 9.59
CA VAL A 500 -4.30 -11.21 9.02
C VAL A 500 -3.39 -12.12 9.86
N VAL A 501 -2.31 -11.60 10.45
CA VAL A 501 -1.45 -12.33 11.40
C VAL A 501 -2.25 -12.79 12.63
N GLN A 502 -3.19 -11.96 13.09
CA GLN A 502 -4.02 -12.20 14.29
C GLN A 502 -5.24 -13.11 14.06
N MET A 503 -5.55 -13.48 12.81
CA MET A 503 -6.65 -14.40 12.51
C MET A 503 -6.34 -15.85 12.96
N SER A 504 -7.37 -16.68 13.15
CA SER A 504 -7.21 -18.14 13.30
C SER A 504 -6.51 -18.74 12.07
N GLU A 505 -5.70 -19.79 12.27
CA GLU A 505 -5.08 -20.55 11.17
C GLU A 505 -6.11 -21.24 10.26
N GLU A 506 -7.36 -21.38 10.72
CA GLU A 506 -8.48 -21.89 9.91
C GLU A 506 -8.98 -20.87 8.87
N GLN A 507 -8.62 -19.59 9.00
CA GLN A 507 -9.08 -18.55 8.09
C GLN A 507 -8.33 -18.64 6.75
N LEU A 508 -9.08 -18.93 5.68
CA LEU A 508 -8.56 -19.04 4.31
C LEU A 508 -7.69 -17.84 3.90
N LEU A 509 -7.99 -16.62 4.36
CA LEU A 509 -7.19 -15.44 4.05
C LEU A 509 -5.78 -15.50 4.67
N LYS A 510 -5.66 -16.02 5.90
CA LYS A 510 -4.38 -16.23 6.59
C LYS A 510 -3.60 -17.37 5.95
N GLN A 511 -4.29 -18.48 5.64
CA GLN A 511 -3.71 -19.60 4.88
C GLN A 511 -3.16 -19.12 3.52
N VAL A 512 -3.95 -18.39 2.73
CA VAL A 512 -3.52 -17.80 1.45
C VAL A 512 -2.41 -16.76 1.63
N PHE A 513 -2.33 -16.06 2.77
CA PHE A 513 -1.25 -15.12 3.05
C PHE A 513 0.09 -15.82 3.32
N TYR A 514 0.11 -16.92 4.08
CA TYR A 514 1.35 -17.65 4.42
C TYR A 514 1.73 -18.82 3.49
N SER A 515 0.79 -19.36 2.72
CA SER A 515 1.02 -20.54 1.87
C SER A 515 2.07 -20.34 0.77
N GLN A 516 2.54 -21.46 0.21
CA GLN A 516 3.18 -21.50 -1.10
C GLN A 516 2.41 -22.50 -1.96
N LEU A 517 2.30 -22.25 -3.26
CA LEU A 517 1.74 -23.23 -4.19
C LEU A 517 2.64 -24.48 -4.18
N LYS A 518 2.01 -25.66 -4.27
CA LYS A 518 2.66 -26.98 -4.29
C LYS A 518 3.70 -27.08 -5.42
N GLU A 519 3.44 -26.39 -6.52
CA GLU A 519 4.25 -26.37 -7.75
C GLU A 519 4.51 -24.91 -8.15
N GLY A 520 5.67 -24.65 -8.76
CA GLY A 520 6.12 -23.30 -9.14
C GLY A 520 7.18 -22.69 -8.22
N LEU A 521 8.34 -22.36 -8.80
CA LEU A 521 9.46 -21.75 -8.10
C LEU A 521 9.47 -20.23 -8.27
N ARG A 522 9.63 -19.50 -7.16
CA ARG A 522 9.99 -18.08 -7.17
C ARG A 522 11.36 -17.91 -7.83
N LYS A 523 11.47 -17.13 -8.91
CA LYS A 523 12.78 -16.76 -9.48
C LYS A 523 13.55 -15.90 -8.47
N ARG A 524 14.80 -16.28 -8.16
CA ARG A 524 15.68 -15.51 -7.27
C ARG A 524 16.43 -14.45 -8.07
N GLY A 525 16.18 -13.17 -7.79
CA GLY A 525 16.84 -12.03 -8.45
C GLY A 525 15.90 -10.83 -8.62
N GLY A 526 16.22 -9.62 -8.16
CA GLY A 526 17.41 -9.23 -7.40
C GLY A 526 17.19 -7.99 -6.52
N MET A 527 17.65 -8.12 -5.27
CA MET A 527 17.82 -7.09 -4.24
C MET A 527 18.88 -7.68 -3.29
N ASP A 528 19.67 -6.85 -2.60
CA ASP A 528 20.69 -7.38 -1.68
C ASP A 528 20.02 -7.86 -0.38
N LEU A 529 19.80 -9.18 -0.32
CA LEU A 529 19.00 -9.87 0.71
C LEU A 529 19.81 -10.99 1.38
N GLU A 530 21.15 -10.90 1.36
CA GLU A 530 21.98 -11.86 2.08
C GLU A 530 21.72 -11.74 3.61
N PRO A 531 21.32 -12.81 4.31
CA PRO A 531 21.01 -12.75 5.73
C PRO A 531 22.19 -12.19 6.54
N GLY A 532 21.98 -11.03 7.17
CA GLY A 532 23.01 -10.32 7.94
C GLY A 532 23.75 -9.18 7.21
N LYS A 533 23.36 -8.81 5.98
CA LYS A 533 23.98 -7.67 5.23
C LYS A 533 22.98 -6.57 4.79
N ILE A 534 21.72 -6.68 5.20
CA ILE A 534 20.63 -5.75 4.86
C ILE A 534 20.81 -4.40 5.59
N GLY A 535 20.58 -3.27 4.89
CA GLY A 535 20.30 -1.96 5.51
C GLY A 535 21.48 -0.97 5.67
N GLY A 536 22.65 -1.26 5.11
CA GLY A 536 23.86 -0.43 5.30
C GLY A 536 23.96 0.85 4.46
N THR A 537 24.79 1.81 4.89
CA THR A 537 25.29 2.94 4.06
C THR A 537 26.82 2.97 4.00
N TRP A 538 27.37 3.67 3.00
CA TRP A 538 28.82 3.83 2.80
C TRP A 538 29.35 5.20 3.26
N LEU A 539 28.46 6.19 3.34
CA LEU A 539 28.69 7.55 3.80
C LEU A 539 27.38 8.06 4.40
N GLY A 540 27.43 8.86 5.46
CA GLY A 540 26.26 9.48 6.07
C GLY A 540 26.63 10.48 7.16
N MET A 541 25.70 11.39 7.45
CA MET A 541 25.82 12.43 8.46
C MET A 541 24.46 12.67 9.13
N THR A 542 24.49 13.11 10.37
CA THR A 542 23.34 13.48 11.20
C THR A 542 23.27 15.00 11.40
N THR A 543 22.11 15.52 11.83
CA THR A 543 21.96 16.96 12.14
C THR A 543 22.57 17.35 13.50
N ASP A 544 23.05 16.39 14.28
CA ASP A 544 23.79 16.59 15.53
C ASP A 544 25.29 16.27 15.37
N GLY A 545 25.81 16.41 14.14
CA GLY A 545 27.25 16.52 13.88
C GLY A 545 28.01 15.19 13.71
N LYS A 546 27.40 14.04 14.04
CA LYS A 546 28.02 12.73 13.76
C LYS A 546 28.02 12.44 12.25
N PHE A 547 29.18 12.05 11.72
CA PHE A 547 29.32 11.52 10.36
C PHE A 547 30.13 10.22 10.34
N GLY A 548 29.96 9.41 9.29
CA GLY A 548 30.74 8.19 9.08
C GLY A 548 30.86 7.81 7.62
N ALA A 549 31.99 7.21 7.26
CA ALA A 549 32.32 6.74 5.91
C ALA A 549 33.09 5.41 5.97
N VAL A 550 32.84 4.50 5.03
CA VAL A 550 33.52 3.20 4.94
C VAL A 550 33.98 2.90 3.52
N THR A 551 35.26 2.53 3.37
CA THR A 551 35.82 2.02 2.11
C THR A 551 36.24 0.56 2.26
N ASN A 552 36.17 -0.22 1.18
CA ASN A 552 36.78 -1.55 1.16
C ASN A 552 38.31 -1.42 1.21
N TYR A 553 39.03 -2.42 1.70
CA TYR A 553 40.48 -2.55 1.45
C TYR A 553 40.70 -3.35 0.16
N ARG A 554 41.72 -3.00 -0.64
CA ARG A 554 42.13 -3.75 -1.82
C ARG A 554 42.95 -4.96 -1.39
N GLN A 555 42.47 -6.15 -1.71
CA GLN A 555 43.11 -7.41 -1.37
C GLN A 555 43.07 -8.33 -2.59
N ALA A 556 44.12 -9.15 -2.77
CA ALA A 556 44.14 -10.17 -3.81
C ALA A 556 43.00 -11.18 -3.54
N PRO A 557 42.33 -11.75 -4.58
CA PRO A 557 41.17 -12.61 -4.40
C PRO A 557 41.39 -13.80 -3.45
N LYS A 558 42.64 -14.31 -3.35
CA LYS A 558 43.05 -15.37 -2.41
C LYS A 558 42.91 -15.02 -0.92
N PHE A 559 42.71 -13.74 -0.58
CA PHE A 559 42.53 -13.26 0.80
C PHE A 559 41.09 -12.77 1.09
N ILE A 560 40.14 -12.96 0.17
CA ILE A 560 38.74 -12.56 0.34
C ILE A 560 37.94 -13.77 0.83
N ASP A 561 37.46 -13.71 2.08
CA ASP A 561 36.55 -14.74 2.62
C ASP A 561 35.10 -14.44 2.18
N SER A 562 34.45 -15.40 1.53
CA SER A 562 33.04 -15.28 1.13
C SER A 562 32.07 -15.30 2.31
N LYS A 563 32.51 -15.75 3.50
CA LYS A 563 31.67 -15.86 4.71
C LYS A 563 31.75 -14.64 5.64
N ALA A 564 32.68 -13.72 5.42
CA ALA A 564 32.90 -12.58 6.31
C ALA A 564 31.71 -11.58 6.32
N ARG A 565 31.56 -10.85 7.44
CA ARG A 565 30.43 -9.94 7.68
C ARG A 565 30.36 -8.78 6.68
N GLY A 566 29.14 -8.30 6.44
CA GLY A 566 28.88 -7.12 5.63
C GLY A 566 29.27 -5.83 6.34
N ARG A 567 30.21 -5.09 5.77
CA ARG A 567 30.73 -3.81 6.30
C ARG A 567 29.70 -2.67 6.37
N GLY A 568 28.58 -2.78 5.64
CA GLY A 568 27.66 -1.66 5.42
C GLY A 568 26.96 -1.14 6.68
N GLN A 569 26.89 -1.90 7.76
CA GLN A 569 26.29 -1.44 9.02
C GLN A 569 27.25 -0.62 9.90
N LEU A 570 28.56 -0.64 9.62
CA LEU A 570 29.57 0.10 10.40
C LEU A 570 29.41 1.64 10.36
N VAL A 571 28.61 2.18 9.44
CA VAL A 571 28.25 3.60 9.42
C VAL A 571 26.89 3.84 10.09
N PRO A 572 25.77 3.16 9.73
CA PRO A 572 24.51 3.30 10.46
C PRO A 572 24.60 3.01 11.96
N ASP A 573 25.38 2.01 12.39
CA ASP A 573 25.55 1.66 13.80
C ASP A 573 26.24 2.78 14.60
N PHE A 574 27.15 3.55 13.97
CA PHE A 574 27.71 4.78 14.56
C PHE A 574 26.69 5.93 14.57
N LEU A 575 26.04 6.20 13.44
CA LEU A 575 25.11 7.32 13.28
C LEU A 575 23.83 7.17 14.12
N LYS A 576 23.45 5.95 14.49
CA LYS A 576 22.35 5.64 15.43
C LYS A 576 22.83 5.43 16.87
N GLY A 577 24.14 5.37 17.10
CA GLY A 577 24.74 5.02 18.39
C GLY A 577 25.13 6.26 19.21
N ASN A 578 25.01 6.14 20.54
CA ASN A 578 25.42 7.22 21.45
C ASN A 578 26.92 7.23 21.76
N ALA A 579 27.69 6.23 21.30
CA ALA A 579 29.14 6.17 21.48
C ALA A 579 29.87 7.37 20.86
N ASP A 580 31.00 7.73 21.45
CA ASP A 580 31.98 8.65 20.88
C ASP A 580 32.82 7.97 19.78
N VAL A 581 33.70 8.77 19.15
CA VAL A 581 34.56 8.37 18.03
C VAL A 581 35.58 7.29 18.42
N GLU A 582 36.17 7.37 19.60
CA GLU A 582 37.26 6.49 20.02
C GLU A 582 36.67 5.15 20.51
N SER A 583 35.71 5.19 21.44
CA SER A 583 35.03 3.99 21.96
C SER A 583 34.37 3.15 20.85
N TYR A 584 33.78 3.80 19.84
CA TYR A 584 33.16 3.08 18.73
C TYR A 584 34.21 2.39 17.84
N LEU A 585 35.32 3.04 17.52
CA LEU A 585 36.38 2.45 16.72
C LEU A 585 37.14 1.35 17.45
N GLU A 586 37.31 1.44 18.77
CA GLU A 586 37.86 0.35 19.58
C GLU A 586 36.93 -0.87 19.59
N ALA A 587 35.62 -0.67 19.76
CA ALA A 587 34.63 -1.73 19.67
C ALA A 587 34.65 -2.42 18.29
N VAL A 588 34.68 -1.65 17.20
CA VAL A 588 34.82 -2.19 15.83
C VAL A 588 36.16 -2.90 15.64
N SER A 589 37.25 -2.38 16.22
CA SER A 589 38.58 -3.01 16.13
C SER A 589 38.62 -4.38 16.78
N SER A 590 37.97 -4.55 17.93
CA SER A 590 37.84 -5.84 18.62
C SER A 590 37.13 -6.93 17.80
N GLU A 591 36.33 -6.52 16.80
CA GLU A 591 35.64 -7.41 15.87
C GLU A 591 36.21 -7.34 14.43
N GLY A 592 37.30 -6.61 14.20
CA GLY A 592 37.79 -6.25 12.87
C GLY A 592 38.06 -7.46 11.96
N ASP A 593 38.57 -8.55 12.52
CA ASP A 593 38.87 -9.79 11.78
C ASP A 593 37.61 -10.58 11.34
N LYS A 594 36.40 -10.17 11.76
CA LYS A 594 35.13 -10.76 11.31
C LYS A 594 34.67 -10.23 9.94
N TYR A 595 35.43 -9.32 9.32
CA TYR A 595 35.10 -8.61 8.08
C TYR A 595 36.22 -8.72 7.04
N ASN A 596 35.84 -8.85 5.76
CA ASN A 596 36.79 -8.59 4.66
C ASN A 596 37.31 -7.15 4.77
N GLY A 597 38.55 -6.92 4.34
CA GLY A 597 39.30 -5.70 4.64
C GLY A 597 38.55 -4.40 4.39
N PHE A 598 38.73 -3.42 5.27
CA PHE A 598 38.10 -2.11 5.19
C PHE A 598 38.93 -0.99 5.81
N ASN A 599 38.55 0.23 5.47
CA ASN A 599 38.82 1.42 6.26
C ASN A 599 37.49 1.97 6.74
N LEU A 600 37.41 2.32 8.03
CA LEU A 600 36.30 3.03 8.62
C LEU A 600 36.80 4.40 9.08
N LEU A 601 36.01 5.43 8.81
CA LEU A 601 36.23 6.80 9.23
C LEU A 601 34.94 7.26 9.92
N VAL A 602 35.00 7.71 11.17
CA VAL A 602 33.85 8.27 11.88
C VAL A 602 34.27 9.55 12.58
N GLY A 603 33.36 10.51 12.72
CA GLY A 603 33.67 11.79 13.34
C GLY A 603 32.46 12.41 14.00
N ASN A 604 32.73 13.31 14.94
CA ASN A 604 31.74 14.12 15.64
C ASN A 604 32.12 15.59 15.51
N LEU A 605 31.24 16.37 14.89
CA LEU A 605 31.37 17.81 14.70
C LEU A 605 30.63 18.54 15.83
N SER A 606 31.32 19.43 16.52
CA SER A 606 30.80 20.20 17.65
C SER A 606 31.04 21.69 17.39
N GLN A 607 30.07 22.53 17.77
CA GLN A 607 30.12 23.99 17.69
C GLN A 607 30.82 24.62 18.90
N THR A 608 30.79 23.97 20.07
CA THR A 608 31.41 24.50 21.31
C THR A 608 32.54 23.63 21.88
N GLY A 609 32.71 22.40 21.39
CA GLY A 609 33.71 21.43 21.82
C GLY A 609 34.66 20.95 20.71
N GLU A 610 35.53 20.01 21.07
CA GLU A 610 36.55 19.47 20.17
C GLU A 610 35.93 18.62 19.04
N THR A 611 36.15 19.03 17.79
CA THR A 611 35.78 18.22 16.63
C THR A 611 36.77 17.07 16.48
N LYS A 612 36.30 15.84 16.71
CA LYS A 612 37.10 14.62 16.61
C LYS A 612 36.74 13.82 15.37
N ILE A 613 37.75 13.34 14.66
CA ILE A 613 37.60 12.43 13.52
C ILE A 613 38.58 11.28 13.73
N GLY A 614 38.08 10.05 13.73
CA GLY A 614 38.87 8.84 13.93
C GLY A 614 38.85 7.94 12.70
N TRP A 615 39.98 7.30 12.44
CA TRP A 615 40.17 6.29 11.40
C TRP A 615 40.59 4.95 11.99
N TYR A 616 40.17 3.87 11.35
CA TYR A 616 40.60 2.50 11.62
C TYR A 616 40.71 1.70 10.32
N CYS A 617 41.70 0.81 10.24
CA CYS A 617 41.80 -0.23 9.21
C CYS A 617 42.05 -1.59 9.86
N ASN A 618 41.29 -2.61 9.45
CA ASN A 618 41.42 -3.97 10.00
C ASN A 618 42.51 -4.83 9.33
N ILE A 619 43.26 -4.29 8.36
CA ILE A 619 44.31 -5.02 7.62
C ILE A 619 45.71 -4.54 7.99
N GLU A 620 46.07 -3.31 7.61
CA GLU A 620 47.35 -2.67 7.90
C GLU A 620 47.18 -1.67 9.07
N GLY A 621 48.19 -1.55 9.94
CA GLY A 621 48.14 -0.71 11.15
C GLY A 621 47.36 -1.33 12.32
N LYS A 622 46.09 -1.73 12.10
CA LYS A 622 45.17 -2.31 13.11
C LYS A 622 45.00 -1.52 14.42
N GLN A 623 45.37 -0.24 14.44
CA GLN A 623 45.19 0.67 15.56
C GLN A 623 44.11 1.71 15.23
N VAL A 624 43.41 2.19 16.26
CA VAL A 624 42.54 3.37 16.15
C VAL A 624 43.42 4.61 16.11
N THR A 625 43.09 5.58 15.27
CA THR A 625 43.88 6.83 15.13
C THR A 625 42.95 8.01 15.00
N VAL A 626 43.02 8.96 15.93
CA VAL A 626 42.39 10.28 15.79
C VAL A 626 43.21 11.10 14.78
N LEU A 627 42.53 11.86 13.92
CA LEU A 627 43.16 12.61 12.84
C LEU A 627 43.47 14.05 13.29
N GLU A 628 44.74 14.41 13.18
CA GLU A 628 45.21 15.79 13.30
C GLU A 628 44.55 16.70 12.24
N PRO A 629 44.37 18.01 12.50
CA PRO A 629 43.87 18.94 11.49
C PRO A 629 44.78 19.05 10.26
N GLY A 630 44.18 19.13 9.08
CA GLY A 630 44.86 19.14 7.79
C GLY A 630 44.13 18.36 6.70
N ILE A 631 44.86 18.01 5.64
CA ILE A 631 44.31 17.25 4.50
C ILE A 631 44.60 15.76 4.65
N HIS A 632 43.54 14.95 4.62
CA HIS A 632 43.58 13.51 4.62
C HIS A 632 42.98 12.94 3.32
N VAL A 633 43.56 11.86 2.82
CA VAL A 633 43.08 11.18 1.62
C VAL A 633 42.99 9.68 1.89
N LEU A 634 41.82 9.10 1.61
CA LEU A 634 41.52 7.69 1.81
C LEU A 634 41.05 7.07 0.50
N SER A 635 41.54 5.90 0.14
CA SER A 635 40.99 5.10 -0.97
C SER A 635 40.77 3.67 -0.49
N ASN A 636 41.00 2.67 -1.33
CA ASN A 636 40.96 1.26 -0.96
C ASN A 636 42.32 0.73 -0.46
N ARG A 637 43.04 1.56 0.31
CA ARG A 637 44.29 1.26 1.02
C ARG A 637 44.33 2.10 2.31
N VAL A 638 45.38 2.01 3.13
CA VAL A 638 45.54 2.81 4.34
C VAL A 638 45.43 4.31 4.06
N LEU A 639 45.05 5.07 5.10
CA LEU A 639 44.96 6.52 5.04
C LEU A 639 46.28 7.15 4.60
N ASN A 640 46.20 8.21 3.79
CA ASN A 640 47.31 9.04 3.34
C ASN A 640 48.39 8.33 2.49
N CYS A 641 48.20 7.09 2.04
CA CYS A 641 49.22 6.38 1.25
C CYS A 641 49.56 7.10 -0.08
N LEU A 642 50.80 6.91 -0.54
CA LEU A 642 51.38 7.62 -1.69
C LEU A 642 50.93 7.08 -3.06
N TRP A 643 49.79 6.39 -3.16
CA TRP A 643 49.27 5.92 -4.46
C TRP A 643 49.11 7.09 -5.44
N PRO A 644 49.49 6.97 -6.73
CA PRO A 644 49.60 8.14 -7.62
C PRO A 644 48.33 9.00 -7.73
N LYS A 645 47.15 8.37 -7.73
CA LYS A 645 45.86 9.08 -7.74
C LYS A 645 45.52 9.81 -6.44
N MET A 646 46.04 9.33 -5.31
CA MET A 646 45.89 9.97 -4.00
C MET A 646 46.92 11.09 -3.81
N ALA A 647 48.12 10.96 -4.39
CA ALA A 647 49.11 12.04 -4.44
C ALA A 647 48.60 13.21 -5.30
N TYR A 648 48.24 12.95 -6.56
CA TYR A 648 47.64 13.95 -7.45
C TYR A 648 46.35 14.54 -6.88
N GLY A 649 45.48 13.69 -6.35
CA GLY A 649 44.22 14.13 -5.74
C GLY A 649 44.43 15.00 -4.50
N ARG A 650 45.43 14.71 -3.66
CA ARG A 650 45.84 15.56 -2.52
C ARG A 650 46.28 16.94 -3.01
N GLU A 651 47.19 16.99 -3.97
CA GLU A 651 47.74 18.23 -4.54
C GLU A 651 46.61 19.14 -5.05
N LYS A 652 45.73 18.58 -5.90
CA LYS A 652 44.61 19.33 -6.48
C LYS A 652 43.51 19.66 -5.46
N PHE A 653 43.31 18.85 -4.42
CA PHE A 653 42.41 19.17 -3.31
C PHE A 653 42.97 20.31 -2.44
N SER A 654 44.29 20.35 -2.21
CA SER A 654 44.97 21.49 -1.55
C SER A 654 44.72 22.80 -2.31
N GLU A 655 44.98 22.81 -3.62
CA GLU A 655 44.72 23.98 -4.50
C GLU A 655 43.26 24.47 -4.46
N ILE A 656 42.30 23.55 -4.31
CA ILE A 656 40.87 23.87 -4.25
C ILE A 656 40.44 24.39 -2.86
N VAL A 657 41.04 23.87 -1.78
CA VAL A 657 40.72 24.24 -0.39
C VAL A 657 41.46 25.51 0.07
N GLU A 658 42.66 25.76 -0.46
CA GLU A 658 43.44 26.98 -0.18
C GLU A 658 42.96 28.20 -0.98
N GLY A 659 42.26 27.98 -2.09
CA GLY A 659 41.70 29.03 -2.95
C GLY A 659 40.39 29.63 -2.42
N THR A 660 40.24 30.95 -2.55
CA THR A 660 39.01 31.66 -2.19
C THR A 660 38.00 31.58 -3.33
N PHE A 661 36.86 30.91 -3.08
CA PHE A 661 35.78 30.68 -4.04
C PHE A 661 34.41 30.86 -3.38
N SER A 662 33.36 31.12 -4.16
CA SER A 662 31.98 30.97 -3.67
C SER A 662 31.66 29.51 -3.33
N LYS A 663 30.59 29.26 -2.56
CA LYS A 663 30.14 27.91 -2.19
C LYS A 663 29.89 27.06 -3.44
N GLU A 664 29.24 27.65 -4.44
CA GLU A 664 28.88 27.02 -5.71
C GLU A 664 30.13 26.68 -6.53
N GLU A 665 31.07 27.62 -6.69
CA GLU A 665 32.35 27.37 -7.37
C GLU A 665 33.22 26.32 -6.65
N LEU A 666 33.20 26.28 -5.31
CA LEU A 666 33.90 25.26 -4.53
C LEU A 666 33.30 23.88 -4.75
N VAL A 667 31.96 23.75 -4.71
CA VAL A 667 31.27 22.50 -5.04
C VAL A 667 31.60 22.05 -6.47
N ASP A 668 31.55 22.94 -7.45
CA ASP A 668 31.86 22.61 -8.85
C ASP A 668 33.32 22.20 -9.05
N LYS A 669 34.28 22.85 -8.37
CA LYS A 669 35.71 22.46 -8.40
C LYS A 669 35.93 21.08 -7.77
N LEU A 670 35.31 20.81 -6.63
CA LEU A 670 35.38 19.51 -5.97
C LEU A 670 34.70 18.41 -6.80
N MET A 671 33.54 18.68 -7.39
CA MET A 671 32.89 17.77 -8.35
C MET A 671 33.74 17.55 -9.61
N GLY A 672 34.46 18.58 -10.07
CA GLY A 672 35.44 18.49 -11.16
C GLY A 672 36.61 17.56 -10.83
N LEU A 673 37.22 17.71 -9.66
CA LEU A 673 38.25 16.79 -9.13
C LEU A 673 37.72 15.35 -9.08
N LEU A 674 36.51 15.15 -8.53
CA LEU A 674 35.83 13.86 -8.48
C LEU A 674 35.48 13.28 -9.86
N ASN A 675 35.56 14.05 -10.95
CA ASN A 675 35.35 13.60 -12.32
C ASN A 675 36.65 13.40 -13.13
N VAL A 676 37.84 13.47 -12.49
CA VAL A 676 39.14 13.24 -13.16
C VAL A 676 39.30 11.76 -13.59
N ARG A 677 39.30 11.54 -14.90
CA ARG A 677 39.39 10.22 -15.57
C ARG A 677 40.81 9.79 -15.98
N GLN A 678 41.81 10.65 -15.72
CA GLN A 678 43.22 10.32 -15.91
C GLN A 678 43.59 9.11 -15.05
N ARG A 679 44.29 8.13 -15.64
CA ARG A 679 44.73 6.90 -14.95
C ARG A 679 46.19 6.96 -14.50
N HIS A 680 47.07 7.48 -15.35
CA HIS A 680 48.50 7.60 -15.06
C HIS A 680 48.84 9.02 -14.55
N PHE A 681 49.53 9.11 -13.41
CA PHE A 681 49.97 10.37 -12.80
C PHE A 681 51.49 10.34 -12.60
N SER A 682 52.13 11.51 -12.66
CA SER A 682 53.58 11.69 -12.53
C SER A 682 54.06 11.92 -11.09
N CYS A 683 53.16 11.87 -10.12
CA CYS A 683 53.43 12.06 -8.70
C CYS A 683 52.89 10.89 -7.88
N GLY A 684 53.44 10.68 -6.67
CA GLY A 684 53.22 9.49 -5.87
C GLY A 684 54.17 8.34 -6.22
N ASP A 685 54.02 7.23 -5.50
CA ASP A 685 54.81 6.00 -5.66
C ASP A 685 54.27 5.19 -6.85
N VAL A 686 54.98 5.27 -7.98
CA VAL A 686 54.66 4.58 -9.23
C VAL A 686 55.02 3.09 -9.17
N GLU A 687 55.91 2.65 -8.28
CA GLU A 687 56.25 1.23 -8.11
C GLU A 687 55.15 0.49 -7.34
N SER A 688 54.47 1.17 -6.41
CA SER A 688 53.31 0.64 -5.65
C SER A 688 52.01 0.41 -6.45
N LEU A 689 52.02 0.66 -7.77
CA LEU A 689 50.86 0.49 -8.66
C LEU A 689 50.39 -0.97 -8.80
N TRP A 690 51.33 -1.91 -8.70
CA TRP A 690 51.11 -3.35 -8.73
C TRP A 690 51.83 -4.01 -7.56
N GLY A 691 51.25 -5.04 -6.96
CA GLY A 691 51.86 -5.72 -5.82
C GLY A 691 51.05 -6.91 -5.31
N PRO A 692 51.41 -7.50 -4.16
CA PRO A 692 50.76 -8.69 -3.61
C PRO A 692 49.25 -8.54 -3.35
N GLN A 693 48.74 -7.31 -3.25
CA GLN A 693 47.31 -7.02 -3.14
C GLN A 693 46.51 -7.13 -4.47
N ASP A 694 47.19 -7.37 -5.59
CA ASP A 694 46.60 -7.44 -6.94
C ASP A 694 46.79 -8.80 -7.64
N GLU A 695 47.50 -9.72 -7.00
CA GLU A 695 47.82 -11.04 -7.53
C GLU A 695 46.55 -11.85 -7.84
N GLY A 696 46.33 -12.19 -9.11
CA GLY A 696 45.12 -12.87 -9.58
C GLY A 696 43.87 -11.97 -9.72
N GLY A 697 44.01 -10.65 -9.58
CA GLY A 697 42.96 -9.69 -9.89
C GLY A 697 42.74 -9.47 -11.39
N ASN A 698 41.63 -8.82 -11.75
CA ASN A 698 41.33 -8.51 -13.15
C ASN A 698 42.08 -7.24 -13.61
N GLU A 699 42.98 -7.38 -14.58
CA GLU A 699 43.86 -6.30 -15.05
C GLU A 699 43.11 -5.05 -15.56
N ASN A 700 41.97 -5.24 -16.23
CA ASN A 700 41.16 -4.11 -16.73
C ASN A 700 40.55 -3.31 -15.56
N VAL A 701 40.09 -3.99 -14.52
CA VAL A 701 39.59 -3.36 -13.28
C VAL A 701 40.73 -2.66 -12.54
N ILE A 702 41.89 -3.31 -12.43
CA ILE A 702 43.10 -2.76 -11.80
C ILE A 702 43.53 -1.46 -12.48
N ASN A 703 43.63 -1.47 -13.81
CA ASN A 703 43.96 -0.32 -14.65
C ASN A 703 42.92 0.80 -14.53
N ALA A 704 41.62 0.48 -14.68
CA ALA A 704 40.55 1.46 -14.53
C ALA A 704 40.53 2.10 -13.12
N CYS A 705 40.85 1.33 -12.08
CA CYS A 705 40.86 1.79 -10.69
C CYS A 705 42.01 2.75 -10.35
N GLN A 706 42.95 2.98 -11.26
CA GLN A 706 43.96 4.02 -11.13
C GLN A 706 43.38 5.44 -11.24
N ALA A 707 42.23 5.63 -11.90
CA ALA A 707 41.57 6.94 -11.99
C ALA A 707 40.86 7.36 -10.68
N ILE A 708 40.62 8.66 -10.52
CA ILE A 708 39.74 9.22 -9.47
C ILE A 708 38.28 8.89 -9.82
N PHE A 709 37.86 9.22 -11.05
CA PHE A 709 36.62 8.73 -11.65
C PHE A 709 36.89 7.44 -12.41
N VAL A 710 36.47 6.31 -11.85
CA VAL A 710 36.73 4.98 -12.40
C VAL A 710 35.67 4.62 -13.44
N ASN A 711 36.10 4.13 -14.60
CA ASN A 711 35.22 3.55 -15.62
C ASN A 711 35.89 2.31 -16.25
N CYS A 712 35.29 1.14 -16.02
CA CYS A 712 35.66 -0.15 -16.60
C CYS A 712 34.42 -0.74 -17.28
N LYS A 713 34.31 -0.52 -18.60
CA LYS A 713 33.16 -0.93 -19.41
C LYS A 713 33.12 -2.45 -19.59
N GLU A 714 34.29 -3.08 -19.54
CA GLU A 714 34.55 -4.52 -19.75
C GLU A 714 33.85 -5.40 -18.71
N VAL A 715 33.78 -4.96 -17.44
CA VAL A 715 33.05 -5.66 -16.36
C VAL A 715 31.88 -4.85 -15.79
N LYS A 716 31.56 -3.71 -16.40
CA LYS A 716 30.50 -2.78 -15.97
C LYS A 716 30.66 -2.32 -14.50
N TYR A 717 31.83 -1.78 -14.18
CA TYR A 717 32.20 -1.30 -12.85
C TYR A 717 32.83 0.10 -12.92
N GLY A 718 32.42 1.00 -12.02
CA GLY A 718 32.96 2.36 -11.99
C GLY A 718 32.24 3.29 -11.02
N THR A 719 32.60 4.57 -11.06
CA THR A 719 32.04 5.61 -10.18
C THR A 719 30.54 5.77 -10.42
N ARG A 720 29.77 5.64 -9.34
CA ARG A 720 28.30 5.70 -9.33
C ARG A 720 27.74 6.88 -8.54
N THR A 721 28.49 7.40 -7.56
CA THR A 721 28.16 8.64 -6.86
C THR A 721 29.40 9.51 -6.69
N ASN A 722 29.26 10.80 -7.00
CA ASN A 722 30.14 11.84 -6.48
C ASN A 722 29.41 12.52 -5.30
N THR A 723 30.06 12.70 -4.17
CA THR A 723 29.49 13.38 -2.99
C THR A 723 30.45 14.46 -2.51
N VAL A 724 29.94 15.67 -2.24
CA VAL A 724 30.64 16.77 -1.57
C VAL A 724 29.85 17.14 -0.32
N LEU A 725 30.53 17.26 0.81
CA LEU A 725 30.00 17.75 2.07
C LEU A 725 30.90 18.89 2.55
N LEU A 726 30.31 20.06 2.73
CA LEU A 726 30.94 21.24 3.33
C LEU A 726 30.29 21.50 4.68
N VAL A 727 31.07 21.91 5.68
CA VAL A 727 30.58 22.44 6.95
C VAL A 727 31.34 23.73 7.23
N ASP A 728 30.65 24.85 7.39
CA ASP A 728 31.27 26.15 7.66
C ASP A 728 31.64 26.33 9.15
N ALA A 729 32.27 27.46 9.49
CA ALA A 729 32.66 27.77 10.86
C ALA A 729 31.47 28.07 11.82
N HIS A 730 30.25 28.19 11.31
CA HIS A 730 29.02 28.33 12.10
C HIS A 730 28.33 26.97 12.33
N GLY A 731 28.83 25.90 11.72
CA GLY A 731 28.21 24.57 11.75
C GLY A 731 27.11 24.38 10.71
N HIS A 732 27.01 25.25 9.69
CA HIS A 732 26.08 25.07 8.58
C HIS A 732 26.64 24.03 7.59
N ALA A 733 25.91 22.92 7.41
CA ALA A 733 26.31 21.78 6.58
C ALA A 733 25.60 21.81 5.22
N THR A 734 26.38 21.76 4.14
CA THR A 734 25.92 21.63 2.74
C THR A 734 26.36 20.27 2.18
N TYR A 735 25.41 19.36 1.92
CA TYR A 735 25.64 18.04 1.35
C TYR A 735 25.10 17.97 -0.08
N VAL A 736 25.98 17.74 -1.07
CA VAL A 736 25.67 17.63 -2.50
C VAL A 736 26.06 16.25 -3.01
N GLU A 737 25.11 15.51 -3.58
CA GLU A 737 25.37 14.19 -4.17
C GLU A 737 24.85 14.08 -5.60
N ARG A 738 25.73 13.61 -6.50
CA ARG A 738 25.45 13.33 -7.91
C ARG A 738 25.43 11.82 -8.14
N THR A 739 24.25 11.24 -8.34
CA THR A 739 24.02 9.79 -8.53
C THR A 739 23.85 9.43 -10.02
N MET A 740 24.53 8.40 -10.52
CA MET A 740 24.31 7.82 -11.86
C MET A 740 23.01 7.00 -11.90
N ASP A 741 22.15 7.19 -12.90
CA ASP A 741 20.86 6.51 -13.00
C ASP A 741 20.95 4.96 -12.92
N GLN A 742 19.89 4.33 -12.42
CA GLN A 742 19.81 2.89 -12.18
C GLN A 742 19.75 2.05 -13.45
N ASN A 743 19.38 2.63 -14.61
CA ASN A 743 19.25 1.91 -15.88
C ASN A 743 20.48 2.07 -16.79
N ALA A 744 21.39 3.00 -16.48
CA ALA A 744 22.53 3.30 -17.33
C ALA A 744 23.61 2.20 -17.26
N SER A 745 24.06 1.73 -18.43
CA SER A 745 25.16 0.77 -18.57
C SER A 745 26.54 1.40 -18.75
N ASP A 746 26.60 2.72 -18.93
CA ASP A 746 27.82 3.50 -19.15
C ASP A 746 27.65 4.89 -18.49
N PRO A 747 28.60 5.36 -17.65
CA PRO A 747 28.53 6.70 -17.06
C PRO A 747 28.60 7.84 -18.08
N ASP A 748 29.02 7.56 -19.32
CA ASP A 748 29.12 8.52 -20.42
C ASP A 748 27.77 8.76 -21.12
N GLU A 749 26.85 7.80 -21.02
CA GLU A 749 25.50 7.82 -21.58
C GLU A 749 24.42 8.00 -20.50
N ALA A 750 24.82 8.10 -19.23
CA ALA A 750 23.94 8.15 -18.08
C ALA A 750 23.33 9.55 -17.85
N GLU A 751 22.04 9.60 -17.51
CA GLU A 751 21.52 10.72 -16.73
C GLU A 751 22.10 10.68 -15.31
N TRP A 752 22.49 11.85 -14.79
CA TRP A 752 23.03 12.01 -13.45
C TRP A 752 22.12 12.90 -12.60
N LYS A 753 21.54 12.35 -11.54
CA LYS A 753 20.69 13.10 -10.61
C LYS A 753 21.55 13.78 -9.54
N VAL A 754 21.56 15.11 -9.52
CA VAL A 754 22.07 15.90 -8.39
C VAL A 754 21.00 16.01 -7.30
N SER A 755 21.44 16.01 -6.04
CA SER A 755 20.62 16.21 -4.84
C SER A 755 21.41 17.07 -3.86
N THR A 756 20.86 18.19 -3.42
CA THR A 756 21.49 19.11 -2.46
C THR A 756 20.64 19.19 -1.20
N TYR A 757 21.30 19.18 -0.04
CA TYR A 757 20.70 19.33 1.28
C TYR A 757 21.52 20.33 2.10
N GLU A 758 20.84 21.26 2.75
CA GLU A 758 21.46 22.30 3.59
C GLU A 758 20.75 22.28 4.95
N PHE A 759 21.52 22.25 6.04
CA PHE A 759 21.02 22.16 7.42
C PHE A 759 22.09 22.60 8.42
N ASP A 760 21.67 23.13 9.55
CA ASP A 760 22.58 23.49 10.65
C ASP A 760 22.85 22.27 11.55
N ILE A 761 24.04 22.21 12.14
CA ILE A 761 24.40 21.25 13.19
C ILE A 761 23.86 21.77 14.53
N PHE A 762 23.18 20.90 15.29
CA PHE A 762 22.62 21.23 16.61
C PHE A 762 23.29 20.41 17.70
N GLU A 763 23.86 21.07 18.72
CA GLU A 763 24.42 20.36 19.87
C GLU A 763 23.32 19.83 20.82
N GLN A 764 23.40 18.55 21.16
CA GLN A 764 22.57 17.96 22.20
C GLN A 764 23.07 18.41 23.58
N THR A 765 22.44 19.43 24.17
CA THR A 765 22.65 19.74 25.59
C THR A 765 22.12 18.59 26.45
N GLY A 766 22.99 18.03 27.28
CA GLY A 766 22.79 16.72 27.89
C GLY A 766 21.82 16.70 29.06
N ASP A 767 20.51 16.71 28.81
CA ASP A 767 19.51 16.26 29.79
C ASP A 767 18.25 15.67 29.11
N CYS A 768 18.22 14.34 28.97
CA CYS A 768 17.17 13.64 28.21
C CYS A 768 15.92 13.34 29.08
N ALA A 769 15.24 14.41 29.53
CA ALA A 769 14.15 14.29 30.51
C ALA A 769 12.88 15.15 30.30
N ASP A 770 12.85 16.21 29.46
CA ASP A 770 11.59 16.94 29.20
C ASP A 770 11.49 17.54 27.77
N ASN A 771 10.59 16.97 26.96
CA ASN A 771 10.46 17.25 25.53
C ASN A 771 9.56 18.50 25.27
N LYS A 772 9.93 19.64 25.90
CA LYS A 772 9.14 20.89 25.93
C LYS A 772 9.85 22.13 25.39
N SER A 773 11.12 22.35 25.72
CA SER A 773 11.83 23.63 25.52
C SER A 773 11.96 24.06 24.05
N LEU A 774 12.09 23.10 23.13
CA LEU A 774 12.22 23.34 21.67
C LEU A 774 11.03 24.09 21.03
N LYS A 775 9.90 24.25 21.74
CA LYS A 775 8.77 25.06 21.24
C LYS A 775 8.87 26.55 21.55
N GLU A 776 9.68 26.96 22.52
CA GLU A 776 9.71 28.36 22.98
C GLU A 776 10.76 29.18 22.22
N ILE A 777 11.88 28.55 21.84
CA ILE A 777 12.94 29.19 21.05
C ILE A 777 12.46 29.56 19.63
N LEU A 778 11.66 28.70 18.98
CA LEU A 778 11.15 28.89 17.61
C LEU A 778 10.05 29.96 17.48
N SER A 779 9.80 30.78 18.52
CA SER A 779 8.76 31.81 18.51
C SER A 779 9.28 33.25 18.31
N ASN A 780 10.60 33.48 18.35
CA ASN A 780 11.22 34.80 18.21
C ASN A 780 12.30 34.83 17.11
N GLY A 781 11.87 35.06 15.86
CA GLY A 781 12.72 35.30 14.69
C GLY A 781 11.86 35.71 13.50
N THR A 782 12.23 36.80 12.81
CA THR A 782 11.46 37.42 11.72
C THR A 782 11.79 36.87 10.34
#